data_AF-A0A661CVV7-F1
#
_entry.id   AF-A0A661CVV7-F1
#
_cell.length_a   1.000
_cell.length_b   1.000
_cell.length_c   1.000
_cell.angle_alpha   90.00
_cell.angle_beta   90.00
_cell.angle_gamma   90.00
#
_symmetry.space_group_name_H-M   'P 1'
#
loop_
_entity.id
_entity.type
_entity.pdbx_description
1 polymer ?
#
loop_
_entity_poly.entity_id
_entity_poly.type
_entity_poly.pdbx_seq_one_letter_code
_entity_poly.pdbx_strand_id
1 'polypeptide(L)'
;MVLVRQSQCQCQRGLQIRFLQLDQIAYNAPYYLIVKAAGNDRSNNPAPSSRVDVDFDYSCDNFTPYTGNDQPGGDGTNNGGYDTLMPGSTAKNILTVGAVDDTRNVSEFNAWGPTDDGRVKPDLVAFGVGVYSASSFGSSQYAVKDGTSMASPAVTASLSLVQQYYRNLNNDNAIRAATLKALALHTATDFGNPGPDYQTGWGYLNNAGMTEIISAQATAQGTQFLHGYELSLGQDHTETIDLNMPAGTEELRITLVWNDPPGSSPALSLDPADSVLVNDLDLRVIASDGTEHRPWVLDKNQPASSATTGDNNVDNIEQVRISSPTTGNRAYTVQISHKNSLSDDYQAFSLVITGNTTLSDAEFDLRQNNILIANGTTFSFGSIAQGSSVEKSFTIDNRGSSTLSLSDLSLSGDGFALTNDLSNTGLGGGESATFTVTATGTDSNDLSGTLTLNTNDGDESTVSISLAAAVEAAGTVNDFGDSLEADGKCTLREAIANANANSQVHTDCPVTTEITLPSGTYTLSLSGADEDANLTGDLDITRSVTLRGASLEKTVIQAGDSAGSGIDRVLHVPDDTSNVNLSLQALTLRYGKTTEGYGGGIAFDSSDATLSLDQVNIANNSAQRGGGIYVNNGILEIAWSRIADNKATTESGNGGGGINCTAYCTLSLLNSTVVNNESGQFGGAIITETATIQNTTISSNNALAGGGIMDTTNQVGTISLTNVTLYGNESLISEYPGGLMLYKSNAEIQNSLLAGNTSSGAYSNAGNWNQGSGVLTSLGHNLSDTSEWVAADFDLLSKDLSSEIALQALANNEGTTLNHLPYANSLALDAANTCATDYDQRGQIRTYGANCDIGAVEVHADDDTTPPAEDSSGSSSETSILDWQRVMNWAESVFPALFPPQDKQAMQIAPYEVVRYYPSNGTYTGYNSSDNHFYGYNPALWGEEIIQFGPLEEYLPLAEQDGF
;
A
#
# COMPACT_ATOMS: atom_id res chain seq x y z
N MET A 1 -9.31 10.45 -7.80
CA MET A 1 -9.21 10.39 -9.28
C MET A 1 -7.97 11.11 -9.72
N VAL A 2 -7.23 10.52 -10.67
CA VAL A 2 -5.99 11.08 -11.19
C VAL A 2 -6.21 11.42 -12.67
N LEU A 3 -5.95 12.67 -13.05
CA LEU A 3 -5.89 13.10 -14.45
C LEU A 3 -4.44 13.00 -14.91
N VAL A 4 -4.14 12.08 -15.81
CA VAL A 4 -2.81 12.00 -16.42
C VAL A 4 -2.76 12.98 -17.60
N ARG A 5 -2.22 14.19 -17.38
CA ARG A 5 -1.96 15.19 -18.43
C ARG A 5 -0.72 14.82 -19.27
N GLN A 6 -0.72 15.24 -20.53
CA GLN A 6 0.52 15.39 -21.31
C GLN A 6 0.90 16.88 -21.41
N SER A 7 2.19 17.18 -21.27
CA SER A 7 2.81 18.46 -21.66
C SER A 7 3.41 18.33 -23.07
N GLN A 8 3.37 19.40 -23.88
CA GLN A 8 3.78 19.40 -25.30
C GLN A 8 5.30 19.27 -25.54
N CYS A 9 6.07 18.87 -24.53
CA CYS A 9 7.51 18.59 -24.63
C CYS A 9 7.86 17.60 -23.53
N GLN A 10 7.74 16.30 -23.79
CA GLN A 10 8.44 15.30 -22.99
C GLN A 10 9.31 14.44 -23.90
N CYS A 11 10.59 14.78 -23.85
CA CYS A 11 11.69 13.83 -23.81
C CYS A 11 11.26 12.46 -23.23
N GLN A 12 11.27 11.42 -24.06
CA GLN A 12 11.20 9.99 -23.67
C GLN A 12 12.44 9.52 -22.85
N ARG A 13 12.62 10.01 -21.62
CA ARG A 13 13.49 9.35 -20.62
C ARG A 13 12.61 8.98 -19.42
N GLY A 14 12.60 7.71 -19.04
CA GLY A 14 12.04 7.22 -17.76
C GLY A 14 10.57 6.83 -17.76
N LEU A 15 9.66 7.71 -18.20
CA LEU A 15 8.21 7.56 -17.99
C LEU A 15 7.42 6.97 -19.17
N GLN A 16 7.77 5.76 -19.62
CA GLN A 16 6.72 4.89 -20.14
C GLN A 16 6.09 4.20 -18.94
N ILE A 17 5.02 4.78 -18.36
CA ILE A 17 4.13 3.96 -17.54
C ILE A 17 3.58 2.89 -18.49
N ARG A 18 4.12 1.67 -18.40
CA ARG A 18 3.65 0.56 -19.21
C ARG A 18 2.19 0.33 -18.85
N PHE A 19 1.37 -0.06 -19.81
CA PHE A 19 -0.05 -0.28 -19.56
C PHE A 19 -0.30 -1.23 -18.36
N LEU A 20 0.60 -2.20 -18.13
CA LEU A 20 0.60 -3.09 -16.97
C LEU A 20 0.76 -2.39 -15.62
N GLN A 21 1.54 -1.31 -15.53
CA GLN A 21 1.71 -0.54 -14.30
C GLN A 21 0.43 0.26 -13.99
N LEU A 22 -0.21 0.85 -14.99
CA LEU A 22 -1.52 1.49 -14.81
C LEU A 22 -2.58 0.46 -14.39
N ASP A 23 -2.54 -0.75 -14.95
CA ASP A 23 -3.42 -1.84 -14.54
C ASP A 23 -3.17 -2.26 -13.09
N GLN A 24 -1.90 -2.39 -12.66
CA GLN A 24 -1.53 -2.69 -11.28
C GLN A 24 -1.98 -1.60 -10.29
N ILE A 25 -1.77 -0.33 -10.61
CA ILE A 25 -2.20 0.80 -9.77
C ILE A 25 -3.73 0.79 -9.62
N ALA A 26 -4.45 0.71 -10.74
CA ALA A 26 -5.91 0.70 -10.71
C ALA A 26 -6.50 -0.57 -10.06
N TYR A 27 -5.79 -1.70 -10.11
CA TYR A 27 -6.17 -2.93 -9.40
C TYR A 27 -6.01 -2.76 -7.88
N ASN A 28 -4.86 -2.26 -7.43
CA ASN A 28 -4.55 -2.06 -6.00
C ASN A 28 -5.35 -0.91 -5.36
N ALA A 29 -5.79 0.05 -6.16
CA ALA A 29 -6.54 1.23 -5.73
C ALA A 29 -8.00 1.19 -6.28
N PRO A 30 -8.87 0.28 -5.79
CA PRO A 30 -10.16 -0.02 -6.42
C PRO A 30 -11.19 1.13 -6.40
N TYR A 31 -10.90 2.21 -5.67
CA TYR A 31 -11.72 3.44 -5.63
C TYR A 31 -11.17 4.58 -6.49
N TYR A 32 -10.06 4.36 -7.20
CA TYR A 32 -9.36 5.36 -7.99
C TYR A 32 -9.43 5.05 -9.50
N LEU A 33 -10.36 5.71 -10.21
CA LEU A 33 -10.41 5.66 -11.67
C LEU A 33 -9.39 6.64 -12.28
N ILE A 34 -8.42 6.09 -13.03
CA ILE A 34 -7.45 6.86 -13.81
C ILE A 34 -8.09 7.27 -15.14
N VAL A 35 -8.00 8.56 -15.49
CA VAL A 35 -8.48 9.07 -16.79
C VAL A 35 -7.30 9.51 -17.64
N LYS A 36 -7.21 8.98 -18.87
CA LYS A 36 -6.08 9.22 -19.79
C LYS A 36 -6.55 9.63 -21.19
N ALA A 37 -5.80 10.50 -21.85
CA ALA A 37 -6.06 10.91 -23.23
C ALA A 37 -5.66 9.82 -24.23
N ALA A 38 -6.47 9.58 -25.26
CA ALA A 38 -6.21 8.55 -26.27
C ALA A 38 -4.92 8.82 -27.09
N GLY A 39 -4.71 10.07 -27.49
CA GLY A 39 -3.63 10.49 -28.39
C GLY A 39 -4.09 11.51 -29.44
N ASN A 40 -3.15 12.27 -30.00
CA ASN A 40 -3.43 13.33 -30.99
C ASN A 40 -2.67 13.17 -32.31
N ASP A 41 -1.98 12.04 -32.53
CA ASP A 41 -1.01 11.91 -33.62
C ASP A 41 -1.55 11.16 -34.86
N ARG A 42 -2.86 10.83 -34.89
CA ARG A 42 -3.45 9.99 -35.96
C ARG A 42 -3.25 10.56 -37.38
N SER A 43 -3.28 11.88 -37.52
CA SER A 43 -3.16 12.56 -38.82
C SER A 43 -1.75 13.09 -39.11
N ASN A 44 -0.77 12.80 -38.25
CA ASN A 44 0.62 13.22 -38.47
C ASN A 44 1.22 12.38 -39.63
N ASN A 45 1.42 13.02 -40.79
CA ASN A 45 1.95 12.39 -42.00
C ASN A 45 3.08 13.23 -42.62
N PRO A 46 4.33 13.14 -42.10
CA PRO A 46 5.46 13.86 -42.67
C PRO A 46 5.81 13.31 -44.07
N ALA A 47 6.07 14.20 -45.05
CA ALA A 47 6.48 13.79 -46.39
C ALA A 47 7.83 13.04 -46.37
N PRO A 48 8.08 12.08 -47.30
CA PRO A 48 9.30 11.25 -47.29
C PRO A 48 10.62 12.03 -47.32
N SER A 49 10.58 13.29 -47.75
CA SER A 49 11.73 14.20 -47.83
C SER A 49 11.57 15.49 -47.00
N SER A 50 10.52 15.62 -46.19
CA SER A 50 10.38 16.73 -45.25
C SER A 50 11.03 16.42 -43.90
N ARG A 51 11.49 17.49 -43.26
CA ARG A 51 12.25 17.50 -42.01
C ARG A 51 11.52 16.78 -40.87
N VAL A 52 12.13 15.69 -40.41
CA VAL A 52 12.22 15.17 -39.02
C VAL A 52 11.01 15.44 -38.14
N ASP A 53 10.11 14.46 -38.03
CA ASP A 53 9.46 14.24 -36.74
C ASP A 53 10.46 13.53 -35.83
N VAL A 54 10.42 13.88 -34.55
CA VAL A 54 11.44 13.49 -33.57
C VAL A 54 10.95 12.22 -32.91
N ASP A 55 11.54 11.07 -33.26
CA ASP A 55 11.46 9.92 -32.37
C ASP A 55 12.52 10.18 -31.32
N PHE A 56 12.07 10.30 -30.08
CA PHE A 56 13.00 10.43 -28.98
C PHE A 56 13.62 9.05 -28.82
N ASP A 57 14.93 8.93 -28.89
CA ASP A 57 15.56 7.77 -28.27
C ASP A 57 15.26 7.80 -26.76
N TYR A 58 15.32 6.65 -26.09
CA TYR A 58 15.23 6.43 -24.63
C TYR A 58 16.09 7.39 -23.80
N SER A 59 16.97 8.13 -24.48
CA SER A 59 17.95 9.03 -23.95
C SER A 59 17.70 10.51 -24.29
N CYS A 60 16.73 10.95 -25.10
CA CYS A 60 16.42 12.37 -25.35
C CYS A 60 17.57 13.33 -25.75
N ASP A 61 18.80 12.82 -25.86
CA ASP A 61 20.03 13.56 -26.07
C ASP A 61 20.43 13.49 -27.56
N ASN A 62 19.85 12.53 -28.28
CA ASN A 62 20.03 12.37 -29.70
C ASN A 62 18.70 12.47 -30.43
N PHE A 63 18.68 13.36 -31.42
CA PHE A 63 17.66 13.38 -32.44
C PHE A 63 17.95 12.21 -33.39
N THR A 64 17.08 11.20 -33.44
CA THR A 64 17.12 10.24 -34.53
C THR A 64 16.17 10.76 -35.61
N PRO A 65 16.68 11.36 -36.70
CA PRO A 65 15.81 11.75 -37.79
C PRO A 65 15.25 10.50 -38.45
N TYR A 66 14.00 10.18 -38.19
CA TYR A 66 13.28 9.16 -38.94
C TYR A 66 12.61 9.84 -40.15
N THR A 67 12.75 9.22 -41.30
CA THR A 67 12.12 9.69 -42.54
C THR A 67 10.72 9.09 -42.66
N GLY A 68 9.89 9.57 -43.57
CA GLY A 68 8.62 8.88 -43.88
C GLY A 68 8.79 7.43 -44.39
N ASN A 69 10.03 6.93 -44.53
CA ASN A 69 10.32 5.51 -44.79
C ASN A 69 10.54 4.68 -43.51
N ASP A 70 10.69 5.33 -42.35
CA ASP A 70 11.03 4.72 -41.05
C ASP A 70 9.84 4.74 -40.06
N GLN A 71 8.71 5.37 -40.43
CA GLN A 71 7.43 4.99 -39.79
C GLN A 71 7.25 3.47 -39.96
N PRO A 72 6.81 2.73 -38.94
CA PRO A 72 6.27 1.39 -39.15
C PRO A 72 5.23 1.53 -40.25
N GLY A 73 5.53 1.05 -41.45
CA GLY A 73 4.70 1.35 -42.61
C GLY A 73 3.31 0.76 -42.40
N GLY A 74 2.35 1.53 -41.89
CA GLY A 74 0.99 1.04 -41.65
C GLY A 74 0.11 1.84 -40.68
N ASP A 75 0.66 2.56 -39.71
CA ASP A 75 -0.11 3.15 -38.59
C ASP A 75 -0.69 4.55 -38.90
N GLY A 76 0.01 5.37 -39.68
CA GLY A 76 -0.50 6.60 -40.28
C GLY A 76 -1.47 6.34 -41.45
N THR A 77 -1.98 7.43 -42.06
CA THR A 77 -2.97 7.47 -43.18
C THR A 77 -2.81 6.47 -44.35
N ASN A 78 -1.71 5.72 -44.44
CA ASN A 78 -1.41 4.74 -45.49
C ASN A 78 -2.11 3.37 -45.34
N ASN A 79 -2.75 3.03 -44.21
CA ASN A 79 -3.47 1.74 -44.06
C ASN A 79 -4.80 1.79 -43.25
N GLY A 80 -5.49 2.93 -43.21
CA GLY A 80 -6.80 3.06 -42.54
C GLY A 80 -6.79 3.79 -41.19
N GLY A 81 -5.61 4.10 -40.64
CA GLY A 81 -5.40 5.06 -39.54
C GLY A 81 -5.91 4.61 -38.17
N TYR A 82 -5.92 3.31 -37.91
CA TYR A 82 -6.23 2.69 -36.61
C TYR A 82 -4.95 2.18 -35.95
N ASP A 83 -5.01 1.75 -34.68
CA ASP A 83 -3.82 1.42 -33.89
C ASP A 83 -2.85 2.61 -33.73
N THR A 84 -3.40 3.72 -33.22
CA THR A 84 -2.67 4.99 -33.05
C THR A 84 -2.70 5.48 -31.61
N LEU A 85 -3.03 4.58 -30.68
CA LEU A 85 -3.12 4.85 -29.25
C LEU A 85 -1.72 5.10 -28.68
N MET A 86 -1.62 6.09 -27.80
CA MET A 86 -0.34 6.38 -27.15
C MET A 86 0.00 5.37 -26.05
N PRO A 87 1.29 5.24 -25.69
CA PRO A 87 1.72 4.43 -24.56
C PRO A 87 0.92 4.68 -23.27
N GLY A 88 0.50 3.58 -22.64
CA GLY A 88 -0.33 3.56 -21.43
C GLY A 88 -1.83 3.76 -21.67
N SER A 89 -2.27 4.28 -22.83
CA SER A 89 -3.70 4.42 -23.15
C SER A 89 -4.37 3.07 -23.44
N THR A 90 -3.56 2.03 -23.59
CA THR A 90 -3.98 0.65 -23.79
C THR A 90 -4.18 -0.12 -22.47
N ALA A 91 -4.07 0.50 -21.28
CA ALA A 91 -4.36 -0.18 -20.01
C ALA A 91 -5.85 -0.57 -19.90
N LYS A 92 -6.13 -1.76 -19.35
CA LYS A 92 -7.48 -2.32 -19.18
C LYS A 92 -8.30 -1.51 -18.16
N ASN A 93 -7.68 -1.17 -17.03
CA ASN A 93 -8.39 -0.68 -15.84
C ASN A 93 -8.62 0.85 -15.82
N ILE A 94 -8.12 1.56 -16.82
CA ILE A 94 -8.27 3.03 -16.92
C ILE A 94 -9.46 3.43 -17.80
N LEU A 95 -9.84 4.70 -17.76
CA LEU A 95 -10.76 5.33 -18.70
C LEU A 95 -9.99 6.19 -19.73
N THR A 96 -9.93 5.71 -20.96
CA THR A 96 -9.24 6.33 -22.10
C THR A 96 -10.22 7.19 -22.88
N VAL A 97 -9.85 8.45 -23.12
CA VAL A 97 -10.76 9.48 -23.61
C VAL A 97 -10.29 10.03 -24.94
N GLY A 98 -11.14 9.92 -25.96
CA GLY A 98 -10.99 10.58 -27.26
C GLY A 98 -11.71 11.94 -27.33
N ALA A 99 -11.58 12.62 -28.48
CA ALA A 99 -12.06 13.99 -28.68
C ALA A 99 -13.02 14.13 -29.87
N VAL A 100 -14.09 14.89 -29.65
CA VAL A 100 -15.04 15.33 -30.68
C VAL A 100 -15.20 16.86 -30.69
N ASP A 101 -15.75 17.38 -31.78
CA ASP A 101 -16.23 18.78 -31.88
C ASP A 101 -17.63 18.99 -31.27
N ASP A 102 -18.13 20.23 -31.33
CA ASP A 102 -19.42 20.65 -30.75
C ASP A 102 -20.62 20.04 -31.50
N THR A 103 -20.40 19.46 -32.66
CA THR A 103 -21.38 18.72 -33.46
C THR A 103 -21.22 17.21 -33.38
N ARG A 104 -20.31 16.73 -32.50
CA ARG A 104 -19.97 15.32 -32.28
C ARG A 104 -19.28 14.63 -33.46
N ASN A 105 -18.59 15.36 -34.32
CA ASN A 105 -17.67 14.71 -35.25
C ASN A 105 -16.37 14.36 -34.50
N VAL A 106 -15.90 13.13 -34.70
CA VAL A 106 -14.58 12.69 -34.21
C VAL A 106 -13.51 13.58 -34.83
N SER A 107 -12.63 14.14 -33.99
CA SER A 107 -11.59 15.05 -34.48
C SER A 107 -10.58 14.30 -35.35
N GLU A 108 -10.00 14.98 -36.34
CA GLU A 108 -9.08 14.34 -37.28
C GLU A 108 -7.86 13.73 -36.58
N PHE A 109 -7.40 14.37 -35.50
CA PHE A 109 -6.23 13.99 -34.70
C PHE A 109 -6.49 12.87 -33.68
N ASN A 110 -7.75 12.57 -33.36
CA ASN A 110 -8.12 11.63 -32.31
C ASN A 110 -7.52 10.25 -32.58
N ALA A 111 -6.67 9.74 -31.69
CA ALA A 111 -6.15 8.38 -31.79
C ALA A 111 -7.27 7.33 -31.75
N TRP A 112 -7.15 6.34 -32.64
CA TRP A 112 -8.08 5.23 -32.79
C TRP A 112 -7.42 3.92 -32.34
N GLY A 113 -8.18 3.09 -31.61
CA GLY A 113 -7.82 1.70 -31.36
C GLY A 113 -8.12 0.82 -32.57
N PRO A 114 -8.46 -0.48 -32.40
CA PRO A 114 -8.38 -1.24 -31.16
C PRO A 114 -6.93 -1.31 -30.66
N THR A 115 -6.71 -1.86 -29.47
CA THR A 115 -5.36 -2.28 -29.06
C THR A 115 -4.90 -3.50 -29.88
N ASP A 116 -3.60 -3.81 -29.85
CA ASP A 116 -3.00 -4.97 -30.55
C ASP A 116 -3.69 -6.31 -30.24
N ASP A 117 -4.09 -6.49 -28.98
CA ASP A 117 -4.82 -7.68 -28.54
C ASP A 117 -6.29 -7.67 -28.98
N GLY A 118 -6.85 -6.51 -29.32
CA GLY A 118 -8.18 -6.35 -29.94
C GLY A 118 -9.21 -5.62 -29.10
N ARG A 119 -8.82 -5.06 -27.95
CA ARG A 119 -9.73 -4.36 -27.04
C ARG A 119 -10.25 -3.06 -27.62
N VAL A 120 -11.46 -2.69 -27.22
CA VAL A 120 -12.10 -1.44 -27.63
C VAL A 120 -11.44 -0.26 -26.92
N LYS A 121 -10.80 0.62 -27.70
CA LYS A 121 -10.22 1.89 -27.25
C LYS A 121 -10.40 2.98 -28.32
N PRO A 122 -10.52 4.27 -27.97
CA PRO A 122 -10.70 4.79 -26.60
C PRO A 122 -11.93 4.20 -25.92
N ASP A 123 -12.06 4.30 -24.58
CA ASP A 123 -13.26 3.79 -23.92
C ASP A 123 -14.48 4.68 -24.23
N LEU A 124 -14.30 6.00 -24.28
CA LEU A 124 -15.33 6.96 -24.67
C LEU A 124 -14.74 8.23 -25.28
N VAL A 125 -15.58 9.13 -25.78
CA VAL A 125 -15.18 10.46 -26.27
C VAL A 125 -15.90 11.60 -25.55
N ALA A 126 -15.27 12.78 -25.53
CA ALA A 126 -15.87 14.01 -25.02
C ALA A 126 -15.47 15.23 -25.87
N PHE A 127 -16.10 16.37 -25.60
CA PHE A 127 -15.81 17.63 -26.29
C PHE A 127 -14.35 18.03 -26.07
N GLY A 128 -13.57 18.08 -27.16
CA GLY A 128 -12.14 18.31 -27.13
C GLY A 128 -11.63 19.25 -28.22
N VAL A 129 -12.50 19.80 -29.07
CA VAL A 129 -12.14 20.75 -30.13
C VAL A 129 -12.77 22.10 -29.83
N GLY A 130 -12.00 23.18 -29.85
CA GLY A 130 -12.48 24.53 -29.56
C GLY A 130 -12.67 24.79 -28.06
N VAL A 131 -11.93 24.09 -27.19
CA VAL A 131 -12.10 24.20 -25.73
C VAL A 131 -11.45 25.47 -25.21
N TYR A 132 -12.26 26.40 -24.68
CA TYR A 132 -11.79 27.60 -24.00
C TYR A 132 -11.47 27.32 -22.53
N SER A 133 -10.20 27.40 -22.15
CA SER A 133 -9.74 27.10 -20.79
C SER A 133 -8.60 28.02 -20.34
N ALA A 134 -8.25 27.96 -19.05
CA ALA A 134 -7.16 28.73 -18.47
C ALA A 134 -5.84 28.46 -19.21
N SER A 135 -5.06 29.52 -19.41
CA SER A 135 -3.80 29.48 -20.15
C SER A 135 -2.62 29.84 -19.27
N SER A 136 -1.50 29.16 -19.46
CA SER A 136 -0.25 29.45 -18.75
C SER A 136 0.42 30.77 -19.16
N PHE A 137 -0.11 31.48 -20.16
CA PHE A 137 0.43 32.76 -20.63
C PHE A 137 0.13 33.95 -19.70
N GLY A 138 -0.67 33.76 -18.64
CA GLY A 138 -0.85 34.75 -17.57
C GLY A 138 -1.98 34.40 -16.60
N SER A 139 -1.97 35.00 -15.40
CA SER A 139 -2.88 34.67 -14.29
C SER A 139 -4.37 35.01 -14.52
N SER A 140 -4.71 35.73 -15.58
CA SER A 140 -6.07 36.04 -16.00
C SER A 140 -6.37 35.60 -17.44
N GLN A 141 -5.48 34.81 -18.03
CA GLN A 141 -5.54 34.47 -19.45
C GLN A 141 -6.22 33.14 -19.70
N TYR A 142 -6.92 33.09 -20.83
CA TYR A 142 -7.59 31.90 -21.35
C TYR A 142 -7.21 31.74 -22.81
N ALA A 143 -7.20 30.51 -23.29
CA ALA A 143 -6.95 30.17 -24.67
C ALA A 143 -7.94 29.11 -25.14
N VAL A 144 -8.21 29.12 -26.44
CA VAL A 144 -8.93 28.03 -27.12
C VAL A 144 -7.89 27.01 -27.57
N LYS A 145 -8.07 25.73 -27.22
CA LYS A 145 -7.21 24.62 -27.64
C LYS A 145 -8.03 23.40 -28.07
N ASP A 146 -7.39 22.58 -28.88
CA ASP A 146 -7.93 21.31 -29.38
C ASP A 146 -7.05 20.16 -28.90
N GLY A 147 -7.66 19.04 -28.51
CA GLY A 147 -6.94 17.83 -28.14
C GLY A 147 -7.77 16.84 -27.33
N THR A 148 -7.40 15.57 -27.39
CA THR A 148 -7.82 14.56 -26.40
C THR A 148 -7.37 14.97 -25.00
N SER A 149 -6.26 15.70 -24.89
CA SER A 149 -5.79 16.37 -23.67
C SER A 149 -6.75 17.44 -23.12
N MET A 150 -7.66 17.98 -23.93
CA MET A 150 -8.72 18.90 -23.50
C MET A 150 -10.00 18.15 -23.12
N ALA A 151 -10.29 17.04 -23.80
CA ALA A 151 -11.43 16.16 -23.49
C ALA A 151 -11.24 15.44 -22.14
N SER A 152 -10.08 14.85 -21.86
CA SER A 152 -9.80 14.10 -20.62
C SER A 152 -10.05 14.89 -19.32
N PRO A 153 -9.55 16.13 -19.11
CA PRO A 153 -9.85 16.89 -17.90
C PRO A 153 -11.35 17.18 -17.73
N ALA A 154 -12.09 17.38 -18.82
CA ALA A 154 -13.53 17.60 -18.76
C ALA A 154 -14.27 16.33 -18.32
N VAL A 155 -13.84 15.16 -18.79
CA VAL A 155 -14.31 13.85 -18.32
C VAL A 155 -13.98 13.67 -16.84
N THR A 156 -12.72 13.90 -16.42
CA THR A 156 -12.33 13.78 -15.01
C THR A 156 -13.17 14.69 -14.13
N ALA A 157 -13.30 15.97 -14.45
CA ALA A 157 -14.12 16.90 -13.66
C ALA A 157 -15.58 16.40 -13.55
N SER A 158 -16.16 15.96 -14.66
CA SER A 158 -17.52 15.41 -14.70
C SER A 158 -17.70 14.18 -13.80
N LEU A 159 -16.77 13.22 -13.88
CA LEU A 159 -16.81 12.02 -13.05
C LEU A 159 -16.62 12.34 -11.55
N SER A 160 -15.87 13.40 -11.20
CA SER A 160 -15.74 13.81 -9.78
C SER A 160 -17.05 14.32 -9.24
N LEU A 161 -17.81 15.07 -10.07
CA LEU A 161 -19.14 15.55 -9.69
C LEU A 161 -20.12 14.39 -9.53
N VAL A 162 -20.05 13.38 -10.40
CA VAL A 162 -20.85 12.15 -10.27
C VAL A 162 -20.48 11.38 -9.00
N GLN A 163 -19.19 11.25 -8.70
CA GLN A 163 -18.71 10.63 -7.47
C GLN A 163 -19.18 11.38 -6.22
N GLN A 164 -19.06 12.72 -6.20
CA GLN A 164 -19.58 13.55 -5.12
C GLN A 164 -21.10 13.37 -4.96
N TYR A 165 -21.83 13.36 -6.07
CA TYR A 165 -23.29 13.17 -6.07
C TYR A 165 -23.68 11.82 -5.48
N TYR A 166 -22.98 10.74 -5.86
CA TYR A 166 -23.16 9.42 -5.29
C TYR A 166 -22.90 9.40 -3.79
N ARG A 167 -21.78 9.98 -3.32
CA ARG A 167 -21.44 10.05 -1.88
C ARG A 167 -22.54 10.75 -1.07
N ASN A 168 -23.06 11.86 -1.60
CA ASN A 168 -24.14 12.62 -0.94
C ASN A 168 -25.42 11.80 -0.74
N LEU A 169 -25.71 10.83 -1.61
CA LEU A 169 -26.90 9.98 -1.53
C LEU A 169 -26.68 8.66 -0.79
N ASN A 170 -25.42 8.26 -0.58
CA ASN A 170 -25.06 6.94 -0.07
C ASN A 170 -24.24 7.03 1.24
N ASN A 171 -24.60 7.94 2.14
CA ASN A 171 -23.94 8.10 3.46
C ASN A 171 -22.41 8.29 3.38
N ASP A 172 -21.96 9.07 2.41
CA ASP A 172 -20.55 9.36 2.13
C ASP A 172 -19.70 8.15 1.67
N ASN A 173 -20.34 7.01 1.36
CA ASN A 173 -19.66 5.83 0.81
C ASN A 173 -19.05 6.13 -0.56
N ALA A 174 -17.78 5.77 -0.73
CA ALA A 174 -17.09 5.91 -2.01
C ALA A 174 -17.63 4.93 -3.06
N ILE A 175 -17.59 5.34 -4.33
CA ILE A 175 -17.92 4.49 -5.49
C ILE A 175 -16.63 3.84 -6.01
N ARG A 176 -16.65 2.54 -6.32
CA ARG A 176 -15.51 1.89 -7.00
C ARG A 176 -15.22 2.48 -8.37
N ALA A 177 -13.96 2.38 -8.78
CA ALA A 177 -13.47 2.79 -10.09
C ALA A 177 -14.18 2.03 -11.22
N ALA A 178 -14.35 0.72 -11.09
CA ALA A 178 -15.09 -0.12 -12.04
C ALA A 178 -16.56 0.32 -12.16
N THR A 179 -17.22 0.63 -11.05
CA THR A 179 -18.61 1.15 -11.06
C THR A 179 -18.72 2.50 -11.76
N LEU A 180 -17.80 3.42 -11.47
CA LEU A 180 -17.78 4.74 -12.11
C LEU A 180 -17.49 4.64 -13.62
N LYS A 181 -16.58 3.74 -14.02
CA LYS A 181 -16.32 3.39 -15.42
C LYS A 181 -17.56 2.76 -16.07
N ALA A 182 -18.22 1.81 -15.41
CA ALA A 182 -19.44 1.18 -15.89
C ALA A 182 -20.56 2.20 -16.12
N LEU A 183 -20.81 3.11 -15.18
CA LEU A 183 -21.81 4.17 -15.36
C LEU A 183 -21.50 5.05 -16.58
N ALA A 184 -20.24 5.47 -16.72
CA ALA A 184 -19.80 6.32 -17.84
C ALA A 184 -20.04 5.64 -19.20
N LEU A 185 -19.65 4.37 -19.32
CA LEU A 185 -19.74 3.60 -20.57
C LEU A 185 -21.16 3.06 -20.83
N HIS A 186 -21.92 2.76 -19.78
CA HIS A 186 -23.31 2.33 -19.88
C HIS A 186 -24.20 3.46 -20.40
N THR A 187 -23.95 4.69 -19.98
CA THR A 187 -24.79 5.86 -20.30
C THR A 187 -24.32 6.66 -21.51
N ALA A 188 -23.12 6.34 -22.00
CA ALA A 188 -22.53 6.97 -23.18
C ALA A 188 -23.53 6.99 -24.34
N THR A 189 -23.64 8.16 -24.97
CA THR A 189 -24.48 8.34 -26.16
C THR A 189 -23.76 7.74 -27.34
N ASP A 190 -24.26 6.62 -27.84
CA ASP A 190 -23.79 5.95 -29.05
C ASP A 190 -24.12 6.79 -30.30
N PHE A 191 -23.16 6.93 -31.21
CA PHE A 191 -23.31 7.64 -32.47
C PHE A 191 -22.28 7.12 -33.48
N GLY A 192 -22.65 7.11 -34.76
CA GLY A 192 -21.83 6.46 -35.80
C GLY A 192 -22.29 5.03 -36.05
N ASN A 193 -21.36 4.08 -36.00
CA ASN A 193 -21.70 2.66 -36.12
C ASN A 193 -22.39 2.19 -34.84
N PRO A 194 -23.50 1.43 -34.89
CA PRO A 194 -24.13 0.92 -33.68
C PRO A 194 -23.20 0.02 -32.86
N GLY A 195 -23.19 0.21 -31.54
CA GLY A 195 -22.33 -0.55 -30.64
C GLY A 195 -20.94 0.08 -30.46
N PRO A 196 -20.01 -0.60 -29.78
CA PRO A 196 -18.67 -0.08 -29.60
C PRO A 196 -17.93 0.01 -30.94
N ASP A 197 -17.11 1.05 -31.11
CA ASP A 197 -16.21 1.16 -32.25
C ASP A 197 -14.82 1.63 -31.85
N TYR A 198 -13.87 1.44 -32.75
CA TYR A 198 -12.45 1.74 -32.55
C TYR A 198 -12.11 3.25 -32.54
N GLN A 199 -13.06 4.13 -32.89
CA GLN A 199 -12.87 5.58 -32.96
C GLN A 199 -13.43 6.30 -31.74
N THR A 200 -14.64 5.90 -31.31
CA THR A 200 -15.44 6.55 -30.28
C THR A 200 -15.60 5.71 -29.02
N GLY A 201 -15.18 4.45 -29.05
CA GLY A 201 -15.39 3.51 -27.96
C GLY A 201 -16.87 3.20 -27.79
N TRP A 202 -17.35 3.38 -26.57
CA TRP A 202 -18.75 3.20 -26.20
C TRP A 202 -19.63 4.44 -26.46
N GLY A 203 -19.04 5.55 -26.91
CA GLY A 203 -19.75 6.76 -27.34
C GLY A 203 -19.39 8.02 -26.56
N TYR A 204 -20.27 9.03 -26.61
CA TYR A 204 -20.06 10.35 -26.01
C TYR A 204 -20.51 10.41 -24.54
N LEU A 205 -19.67 10.97 -23.65
CA LEU A 205 -19.95 11.10 -22.21
C LEU A 205 -21.34 11.69 -21.91
N ASN A 206 -22.10 11.06 -21.02
CA ASN A 206 -23.45 11.48 -20.64
C ASN A 206 -23.61 11.62 -19.12
N ASN A 207 -23.30 12.80 -18.58
CA ASN A 207 -23.41 13.06 -17.14
C ASN A 207 -24.84 12.95 -16.61
N ALA A 208 -25.82 13.40 -17.39
CA ALA A 208 -27.23 13.35 -16.99
C ALA A 208 -27.70 11.91 -16.79
N GLY A 209 -27.40 11.02 -17.74
CA GLY A 209 -27.72 9.60 -17.63
C GLY A 209 -27.10 8.93 -16.40
N MET A 210 -25.83 9.23 -16.09
CA MET A 210 -25.19 8.71 -14.87
C MET A 210 -25.93 9.18 -13.60
N THR A 211 -26.25 10.48 -13.51
CA THR A 211 -26.96 11.02 -12.35
C THR A 211 -28.38 10.50 -12.23
N GLU A 212 -29.10 10.30 -13.35
CA GLU A 212 -30.46 9.74 -13.35
C GLU A 212 -30.49 8.32 -12.78
N ILE A 213 -29.52 7.47 -13.17
CA ILE A 213 -29.37 6.12 -12.60
C ILE A 213 -29.13 6.20 -11.09
N ILE A 214 -28.19 7.04 -10.64
CA ILE A 214 -27.87 7.19 -9.20
C ILE A 214 -29.08 7.75 -8.41
N SER A 215 -29.81 8.73 -8.96
CA SER A 215 -30.99 9.29 -8.29
C SER A 215 -32.12 8.27 -8.16
N ALA A 216 -32.37 7.50 -9.22
CA ALA A 216 -33.43 6.52 -9.23
C ALA A 216 -33.18 5.43 -8.18
N GLN A 217 -31.91 4.99 -8.06
CA GLN A 217 -31.46 4.09 -7.01
C GLN A 217 -31.76 4.62 -5.60
N ALA A 218 -31.40 5.89 -5.31
CA ALA A 218 -31.54 6.45 -3.96
C ALA A 218 -33.00 6.67 -3.50
N THR A 219 -33.95 6.71 -4.42
CA THR A 219 -35.37 6.98 -4.13
C THR A 219 -36.24 5.73 -4.07
N ALA A 220 -35.77 4.60 -4.59
CA ALA A 220 -36.47 3.34 -4.55
C ALA A 220 -36.07 2.53 -3.31
N GLN A 221 -37.06 2.06 -2.54
CA GLN A 221 -36.86 1.03 -1.51
C GLN A 221 -36.57 -0.34 -2.17
N GLY A 222 -35.39 -0.49 -2.79
CA GLY A 222 -34.89 -1.77 -3.29
C GLY A 222 -35.30 -2.19 -4.70
N THR A 223 -35.96 -1.33 -5.49
CA THR A 223 -36.37 -1.71 -6.85
C THR A 223 -36.15 -0.60 -7.86
N GLN A 224 -35.34 -0.87 -8.88
CA GLN A 224 -35.10 -0.09 -10.11
C GLN A 224 -33.75 0.65 -10.11
N PHE A 225 -32.88 0.24 -11.03
CA PHE A 225 -31.56 0.78 -11.36
C PHE A 225 -30.45 0.39 -10.38
N LEU A 226 -29.93 -0.80 -10.67
CA LEU A 226 -28.93 -1.51 -9.91
C LEU A 226 -27.64 -0.70 -9.73
N HIS A 227 -27.23 -0.66 -8.46
CA HIS A 227 -25.85 -0.47 -8.01
C HIS A 227 -24.91 -1.24 -8.95
N GLY A 228 -23.73 -0.67 -9.23
CA GLY A 228 -22.57 -1.50 -9.51
C GLY A 228 -22.49 -2.53 -8.42
N TYR A 229 -22.91 -3.74 -8.74
CA TYR A 229 -22.71 -4.90 -7.93
C TYR A 229 -21.21 -4.97 -7.66
N GLU A 230 -20.76 -4.44 -6.52
CA GLU A 230 -19.41 -4.69 -6.01
C GLU A 230 -19.38 -6.13 -5.49
N LEU A 231 -19.66 -7.03 -6.41
CA LEU A 231 -19.72 -8.45 -6.21
C LEU A 231 -18.36 -8.99 -6.53
N SER A 232 -17.91 -9.91 -5.72
CA SER A 232 -16.81 -10.76 -6.11
C SER A 232 -17.38 -12.07 -6.59
N LEU A 233 -17.19 -12.37 -7.87
CA LEU A 233 -17.44 -13.70 -8.42
C LEU A 233 -16.37 -14.62 -7.84
N GLY A 234 -16.75 -15.59 -7.02
CA GLY A 234 -15.83 -16.61 -6.51
C GLY A 234 -15.52 -17.67 -7.56
N GLN A 235 -14.46 -18.44 -7.33
CA GLN A 235 -14.10 -19.59 -8.14
C GLN A 235 -15.29 -20.57 -8.29
N ASP A 236 -15.54 -21.00 -9.53
CA ASP A 236 -16.60 -21.92 -9.93
C ASP A 236 -18.04 -21.39 -9.66
N HIS A 237 -18.21 -20.07 -9.45
CA HIS A 237 -19.54 -19.43 -9.31
C HIS A 237 -20.06 -18.89 -10.65
N THR A 238 -21.38 -18.84 -10.75
CA THR A 238 -22.11 -18.11 -11.80
C THR A 238 -23.21 -17.30 -11.13
N GLU A 239 -23.14 -15.98 -11.27
CA GLU A 239 -24.18 -15.07 -10.77
C GLU A 239 -25.34 -15.01 -11.75
N THR A 240 -26.56 -15.14 -11.25
CA THR A 240 -27.81 -14.97 -12.01
C THR A 240 -28.62 -13.82 -11.45
N ILE A 241 -29.30 -13.08 -12.34
CA ILE A 241 -30.23 -12.01 -11.97
C ILE A 241 -31.43 -12.09 -12.89
N ASP A 242 -32.59 -12.39 -12.31
CA ASP A 242 -33.84 -12.47 -13.06
C ASP A 242 -34.54 -11.11 -13.17
N LEU A 243 -34.92 -10.78 -14.42
CA LEU A 243 -35.50 -9.50 -14.81
C LEU A 243 -36.89 -9.71 -15.38
N ASN A 244 -37.86 -9.02 -14.80
CA ASN A 244 -39.21 -8.89 -15.34
C ASN A 244 -39.32 -7.59 -16.15
N MET A 245 -39.68 -7.71 -17.44
CA MET A 245 -39.78 -6.57 -18.35
C MET A 245 -41.24 -6.09 -18.48
N PRO A 246 -41.56 -4.85 -18.09
CA PRO A 246 -42.89 -4.30 -18.29
C PRO A 246 -43.13 -3.98 -19.76
N ALA A 247 -44.37 -4.20 -20.24
CA ALA A 247 -44.73 -3.89 -21.62
C ALA A 247 -44.41 -2.42 -21.98
N GLY A 248 -43.72 -2.22 -23.11
CA GLY A 248 -43.36 -0.89 -23.61
C GLY A 248 -41.94 -0.45 -23.27
N THR A 249 -41.10 -1.29 -22.66
CA THR A 249 -39.66 -1.02 -22.57
C THR A 249 -39.06 -0.87 -23.97
N GLU A 250 -38.39 0.27 -24.20
CA GLU A 250 -37.77 0.58 -25.50
C GLU A 250 -36.41 -0.10 -25.66
N GLU A 251 -35.65 -0.26 -24.58
CA GLU A 251 -34.35 -0.93 -24.55
C GLU A 251 -34.09 -1.59 -23.19
N LEU A 252 -33.50 -2.79 -23.20
CA LEU A 252 -32.82 -3.38 -22.06
C LEU A 252 -31.31 -3.31 -22.31
N ARG A 253 -30.56 -2.68 -21.40
CA ARG A 253 -29.10 -2.54 -21.48
C ARG A 253 -28.48 -3.07 -20.20
N ILE A 254 -27.44 -3.90 -20.35
CA ILE A 254 -26.65 -4.45 -19.24
C ILE A 254 -25.18 -4.19 -19.55
N THR A 255 -24.41 -3.69 -18.59
CA THR A 255 -22.95 -3.45 -18.72
C THR A 255 -22.22 -4.00 -17.51
N LEU A 256 -21.30 -4.94 -17.76
CA LEU A 256 -20.39 -5.55 -16.81
C LEU A 256 -19.00 -4.92 -16.98
N VAL A 257 -18.36 -4.50 -15.89
CA VAL A 257 -16.99 -3.96 -15.88
C VAL A 257 -16.23 -4.49 -14.66
N TRP A 258 -14.95 -4.82 -14.80
CA TRP A 258 -14.09 -5.19 -13.67
C TRP A 258 -12.70 -4.56 -13.78
N ASN A 259 -12.07 -4.31 -12.62
CA ASN A 259 -10.64 -4.04 -12.58
C ASN A 259 -9.91 -5.38 -12.61
N ASP A 260 -9.37 -5.72 -13.77
CA ASP A 260 -8.69 -6.99 -14.03
C ASP A 260 -7.27 -6.96 -13.45
N PRO A 261 -6.74 -8.05 -12.86
CA PRO A 261 -5.34 -8.12 -12.46
C PRO A 261 -4.41 -7.71 -13.60
N PRO A 262 -3.23 -7.13 -13.29
CA PRO A 262 -2.26 -6.78 -14.31
C PRO A 262 -1.84 -8.02 -15.10
N GLY A 263 -1.90 -7.90 -16.43
CA GLY A 263 -1.52 -8.99 -17.34
C GLY A 263 -0.01 -9.25 -17.36
N SER A 264 0.40 -10.20 -18.18
CA SER A 264 1.82 -10.41 -18.50
C SER A 264 2.23 -9.56 -19.71
N SER A 265 3.51 -9.18 -19.78
CA SER A 265 4.04 -8.53 -20.98
C SER A 265 4.18 -9.56 -22.10
N PRO A 266 3.56 -9.34 -23.27
CA PRO A 266 3.82 -10.16 -24.45
C PRO A 266 5.31 -10.14 -24.81
N ALA A 267 5.78 -11.19 -25.49
CA ALA A 267 7.14 -11.19 -26.03
C ALA A 267 7.31 -10.03 -27.01
N LEU A 268 8.52 -9.45 -27.08
CA LEU A 268 8.80 -8.32 -27.98
C LEU A 268 8.56 -8.71 -29.45
N SER A 269 7.49 -8.20 -30.03
CA SER A 269 7.13 -8.28 -31.44
C SER A 269 6.39 -7.03 -31.87
N LEU A 270 6.35 -6.77 -33.17
CA LEU A 270 5.43 -5.78 -33.74
C LEU A 270 4.00 -6.33 -33.61
N ASP A 271 3.08 -5.53 -33.07
CA ASP A 271 1.65 -5.79 -32.88
C ASP A 271 1.36 -7.15 -32.20
N PRO A 272 1.83 -7.37 -30.95
CA PRO A 272 1.59 -8.62 -30.24
C PRO A 272 0.09 -8.86 -30.03
N ALA A 273 -0.43 -9.93 -30.63
CA ALA A 273 -1.83 -10.27 -30.58
C ALA A 273 -2.26 -11.00 -29.29
N ASP A 274 -1.33 -11.23 -28.36
CA ASP A 274 -1.55 -11.94 -27.10
C ASP A 274 -2.51 -11.16 -26.20
N SER A 275 -3.58 -11.82 -25.73
CA SER A 275 -4.51 -11.20 -24.78
C SER A 275 -3.78 -10.87 -23.48
N VAL A 276 -3.98 -9.64 -23.01
CA VAL A 276 -3.47 -9.21 -21.70
C VAL A 276 -4.51 -9.38 -20.60
N LEU A 277 -5.73 -9.84 -20.91
CA LEU A 277 -6.80 -10.16 -19.96
C LEU A 277 -6.39 -11.34 -19.07
N VAL A 278 -6.58 -11.22 -17.76
CA VAL A 278 -6.23 -12.27 -16.78
C VAL A 278 -7.47 -13.04 -16.36
N ASN A 279 -8.46 -12.34 -15.80
CA ASN A 279 -9.73 -12.91 -15.40
C ASN A 279 -10.76 -12.62 -16.51
N ASP A 280 -11.15 -13.66 -17.25
CA ASP A 280 -12.14 -13.62 -18.33
C ASP A 280 -13.54 -13.86 -17.75
N LEU A 281 -14.28 -12.77 -17.52
CA LEU A 281 -15.69 -12.81 -17.08
C LEU A 281 -16.63 -12.76 -18.28
N ASP A 282 -17.71 -13.53 -18.21
CA ASP A 282 -18.68 -13.76 -19.28
C ASP A 282 -20.10 -13.34 -18.89
N LEU A 283 -20.67 -12.36 -19.60
CA LEU A 283 -22.04 -11.90 -19.54
C LEU A 283 -22.90 -12.61 -20.60
N ARG A 284 -24.02 -13.20 -20.18
CA ARG A 284 -25.07 -13.72 -21.06
C ARG A 284 -26.43 -13.19 -20.59
N VAL A 285 -27.32 -12.88 -21.52
CA VAL A 285 -28.69 -12.43 -21.20
C VAL A 285 -29.66 -13.35 -21.91
N ILE A 286 -30.31 -14.23 -21.15
CA ILE A 286 -31.10 -15.34 -21.66
C ILE A 286 -32.58 -15.00 -21.48
N ALA A 287 -33.31 -14.91 -22.57
CA ALA A 287 -34.75 -14.70 -22.51
C ALA A 287 -35.49 -15.98 -22.10
N SER A 288 -36.70 -15.84 -21.55
CA SER A 288 -37.51 -16.96 -21.06
C SER A 288 -37.92 -18.00 -22.13
N ASP A 289 -37.73 -17.72 -23.42
CA ASP A 289 -37.91 -18.69 -24.52
C ASP A 289 -36.61 -19.42 -24.91
N GLY A 290 -35.53 -19.19 -24.17
CA GLY A 290 -34.20 -19.75 -24.39
C GLY A 290 -33.33 -18.94 -25.38
N THR A 291 -33.80 -17.80 -25.89
CA THR A 291 -32.97 -16.95 -26.76
C THR A 291 -31.85 -16.31 -25.96
N GLU A 292 -30.61 -16.63 -26.31
CA GLU A 292 -29.43 -16.05 -25.69
C GLU A 292 -28.97 -14.77 -26.42
N HIS A 293 -28.73 -13.71 -25.67
CA HIS A 293 -28.13 -12.46 -26.13
C HIS A 293 -26.71 -12.34 -25.57
N ARG A 294 -25.76 -12.08 -26.48
CA ARG A 294 -24.32 -12.03 -26.21
C ARG A 294 -23.78 -10.60 -26.26
N PRO A 295 -22.66 -10.32 -25.59
CA PRO A 295 -22.07 -8.98 -25.54
C PRO A 295 -21.53 -8.55 -26.90
N TRP A 296 -21.32 -7.25 -27.05
CA TRP A 296 -20.63 -6.69 -28.22
C TRP A 296 -19.16 -7.10 -28.29
N VAL A 297 -18.68 -7.35 -29.51
CA VAL A 297 -17.31 -7.69 -29.87
C VAL A 297 -16.91 -6.90 -31.12
N LEU A 298 -15.71 -6.31 -31.07
CA LEU A 298 -15.08 -5.63 -32.20
C LEU A 298 -14.14 -6.60 -32.94
N ASP A 299 -14.25 -6.73 -34.26
CA ASP A 299 -13.31 -7.53 -35.06
C ASP A 299 -12.02 -6.73 -35.29
N LYS A 300 -10.95 -7.10 -34.58
CA LYS A 300 -9.65 -6.43 -34.70
C LYS A 300 -9.03 -6.50 -36.10
N ASN A 301 -9.41 -7.49 -36.91
CA ASN A 301 -8.92 -7.60 -38.29
C ASN A 301 -9.70 -6.71 -39.26
N GLN A 302 -10.88 -6.20 -38.85
CA GLN A 302 -11.76 -5.35 -39.65
C GLN A 302 -12.42 -4.26 -38.78
N PRO A 303 -11.64 -3.41 -38.09
CA PRO A 303 -12.17 -2.50 -37.06
C PRO A 303 -13.15 -1.46 -37.61
N ALA A 304 -13.07 -1.13 -38.90
CA ALA A 304 -14.01 -0.24 -39.58
C ALA A 304 -15.42 -0.81 -39.78
N SER A 305 -15.59 -2.12 -39.68
CA SER A 305 -16.91 -2.76 -39.74
C SER A 305 -17.68 -2.50 -38.44
N SER A 306 -19.01 -2.46 -38.51
CA SER A 306 -19.83 -2.38 -37.30
C SER A 306 -19.53 -3.57 -36.38
N ALA A 307 -19.48 -3.32 -35.07
CA ALA A 307 -19.34 -4.38 -34.08
C ALA A 307 -20.46 -5.42 -34.23
N THR A 308 -20.17 -6.64 -33.79
CA THR A 308 -21.12 -7.75 -33.77
C THR A 308 -21.29 -8.24 -32.35
N THR A 309 -22.18 -9.19 -32.11
CA THR A 309 -22.29 -9.83 -30.79
C THR A 309 -21.60 -11.19 -30.79
N GLY A 310 -20.96 -11.55 -29.69
CA GLY A 310 -20.11 -12.73 -29.59
C GLY A 310 -19.59 -12.98 -28.18
N ASP A 311 -18.67 -13.93 -28.06
CA ASP A 311 -17.90 -14.16 -26.83
C ASP A 311 -16.76 -13.13 -26.79
N ASN A 312 -16.72 -12.24 -25.79
CA ASN A 312 -15.66 -11.24 -25.68
C ASN A 312 -14.60 -11.76 -24.69
N ASN A 313 -13.40 -12.01 -25.20
CA ASN A 313 -12.31 -12.63 -24.43
C ASN A 313 -11.07 -11.72 -24.33
N VAL A 314 -11.25 -10.43 -24.62
CA VAL A 314 -10.18 -9.43 -24.59
C VAL A 314 -10.53 -8.24 -23.71
N ASP A 315 -11.78 -7.76 -23.74
CA ASP A 315 -12.19 -6.59 -22.95
C ASP A 315 -12.52 -6.95 -21.51
N ASN A 316 -12.12 -6.08 -20.56
CA ASN A 316 -12.63 -6.10 -19.18
C ASN A 316 -13.96 -5.32 -19.02
N ILE A 317 -14.72 -5.25 -20.11
CA ILE A 317 -16.05 -4.68 -20.19
C ILE A 317 -16.89 -5.49 -21.18
N GLU A 318 -18.09 -5.88 -20.77
CA GLU A 318 -19.07 -6.52 -21.64
C GLU A 318 -20.42 -5.79 -21.57
N GLN A 319 -21.03 -5.55 -22.73
CA GLN A 319 -22.33 -4.88 -22.80
C GLN A 319 -23.29 -5.61 -23.73
N VAL A 320 -24.51 -5.85 -23.24
CA VAL A 320 -25.63 -6.38 -24.03
C VAL A 320 -26.71 -5.31 -24.16
N ARG A 321 -27.19 -5.09 -25.39
CA ARG A 321 -28.35 -4.22 -25.69
C ARG A 321 -29.43 -5.01 -26.42
N ILE A 322 -30.66 -4.93 -25.93
CA ILE A 322 -31.83 -5.57 -26.52
C ILE A 322 -32.87 -4.49 -26.79
N SER A 323 -33.10 -4.17 -28.05
CA SER A 323 -34.14 -3.21 -28.45
C SER A 323 -35.52 -3.86 -28.37
N SER A 324 -36.51 -3.13 -27.85
CA SER A 324 -37.90 -3.59 -27.68
C SER A 324 -38.01 -4.98 -27.02
N PRO A 325 -37.42 -5.17 -25.81
CA PRO A 325 -37.34 -6.48 -25.14
C PRO A 325 -38.70 -7.08 -24.78
N THR A 326 -39.79 -6.32 -24.92
CA THR A 326 -41.15 -6.64 -24.46
C THR A 326 -42.12 -6.94 -25.59
N THR A 327 -41.69 -7.68 -26.63
CA THR A 327 -42.65 -8.23 -27.61
C THR A 327 -43.48 -9.34 -26.92
N GLY A 328 -44.38 -8.95 -25.99
CA GLY A 328 -44.97 -9.78 -24.93
C GLY A 328 -44.36 -9.48 -23.54
N ASN A 329 -45.06 -9.81 -22.44
CA ASN A 329 -44.42 -9.85 -21.11
C ASN A 329 -43.37 -10.96 -21.15
N ARG A 330 -42.09 -10.59 -21.19
CA ARG A 330 -40.96 -11.52 -21.35
C ARG A 330 -40.00 -11.31 -20.18
N ALA A 331 -39.58 -12.42 -19.57
CA ALA A 331 -38.56 -12.41 -18.52
C ALA A 331 -37.18 -12.70 -19.14
N TYR A 332 -36.13 -12.20 -18.50
CA TYR A 332 -34.73 -12.43 -18.89
C TYR A 332 -33.91 -12.79 -17.66
N THR A 333 -32.99 -13.73 -17.81
CA THR A 333 -31.97 -14.06 -16.82
C THR A 333 -30.65 -13.47 -17.29
N VAL A 334 -30.05 -12.58 -16.49
CA VAL A 334 -28.69 -12.09 -16.70
C VAL A 334 -27.75 -13.04 -15.97
N GLN A 335 -26.76 -13.57 -16.67
CA GLN A 335 -25.80 -14.53 -16.15
C GLN A 335 -24.39 -13.96 -16.27
N ILE A 336 -23.62 -13.97 -15.17
CA ILE A 336 -22.21 -13.62 -15.11
C ILE A 336 -21.42 -14.84 -14.65
N SER A 337 -20.54 -15.32 -15.50
CA SER A 337 -19.66 -16.48 -15.24
C SER A 337 -18.20 -16.11 -15.49
N HIS A 338 -17.28 -17.06 -15.32
CA HIS A 338 -15.88 -16.86 -15.68
C HIS A 338 -15.31 -18.08 -16.39
N LYS A 339 -14.25 -17.86 -17.18
CA LYS A 339 -13.42 -18.93 -17.75
C LYS A 339 -12.18 -19.13 -16.89
N ASN A 340 -11.65 -20.37 -16.91
CA ASN A 340 -10.44 -20.75 -16.17
C ASN A 340 -10.51 -20.46 -14.66
N SER A 341 -9.37 -20.53 -13.98
CA SER A 341 -9.25 -20.14 -12.57
C SER A 341 -9.01 -18.65 -12.43
N LEU A 342 -9.64 -18.03 -11.44
CA LEU A 342 -9.43 -16.61 -11.08
C LEU A 342 -8.10 -16.46 -10.34
N SER A 343 -7.37 -15.36 -10.58
CA SER A 343 -6.01 -15.14 -10.03
C SER A 343 -5.92 -15.06 -8.50
N ASP A 344 -7.00 -14.69 -7.82
CA ASP A 344 -7.10 -14.53 -6.36
C ASP A 344 -8.27 -15.36 -5.78
N ASP A 345 -8.70 -16.42 -6.47
CA ASP A 345 -9.93 -17.19 -6.22
C ASP A 345 -11.23 -16.36 -6.28
N TYR A 346 -11.15 -15.07 -6.57
CA TYR A 346 -12.27 -14.18 -6.81
C TYR A 346 -11.93 -13.05 -7.81
N GLN A 347 -12.96 -12.45 -8.40
CA GLN A 347 -12.86 -11.20 -9.16
C GLN A 347 -14.01 -10.26 -8.80
N ALA A 348 -13.67 -9.07 -8.30
CA ALA A 348 -14.65 -8.02 -8.07
C ALA A 348 -15.11 -7.39 -9.39
N PHE A 349 -16.42 -7.27 -9.64
CA PHE A 349 -16.98 -6.64 -10.83
C PHE A 349 -17.94 -5.50 -10.48
N SER A 350 -18.57 -4.93 -11.50
CA SER A 350 -19.60 -3.89 -11.41
C SER A 350 -20.60 -4.09 -12.54
N LEU A 351 -21.89 -4.10 -12.22
CA LEU A 351 -22.97 -4.30 -13.18
C LEU A 351 -23.91 -3.10 -13.18
N VAL A 352 -24.27 -2.59 -14.37
CA VAL A 352 -25.27 -1.53 -14.54
C VAL A 352 -26.37 -2.04 -15.46
N ILE A 353 -27.63 -1.96 -15.01
CA ILE A 353 -28.82 -2.42 -15.76
C ILE A 353 -29.83 -1.28 -15.90
N THR A 354 -30.30 -1.04 -17.13
CA THR A 354 -31.41 -0.12 -17.43
C THR A 354 -32.44 -0.78 -18.34
N GLY A 355 -33.70 -0.32 -18.26
CA GLY A 355 -34.82 -0.87 -19.04
C GLY A 355 -36.18 -0.88 -18.32
N ASN A 356 -36.33 -0.08 -17.25
CA ASN A 356 -37.51 -0.04 -16.39
C ASN A 356 -37.89 -1.44 -15.87
N THR A 357 -36.89 -2.23 -15.50
CA THR A 357 -37.07 -3.61 -15.06
C THR A 357 -37.44 -3.64 -13.59
N THR A 358 -38.21 -4.64 -13.17
CA THR A 358 -38.22 -5.06 -11.77
C THR A 358 -37.38 -6.32 -11.65
N LEU A 359 -36.61 -6.41 -10.56
CA LEU A 359 -36.05 -7.70 -10.15
C LEU A 359 -37.18 -8.71 -9.95
N SER A 360 -36.85 -10.00 -10.03
CA SER A 360 -37.69 -11.14 -9.67
C SER A 360 -38.29 -11.02 -8.25
N ASP A 361 -39.05 -12.05 -7.84
CA ASP A 361 -39.75 -12.12 -6.55
C ASP A 361 -38.77 -12.01 -5.36
N ALA A 362 -38.52 -13.06 -4.58
CA ALA A 362 -37.46 -13.04 -3.56
C ALA A 362 -36.17 -13.50 -4.25
N GLU A 363 -35.02 -12.88 -3.98
CA GLU A 363 -33.73 -13.26 -4.58
C GLU A 363 -32.72 -13.50 -3.47
N PHE A 364 -32.16 -14.70 -3.40
CA PHE A 364 -31.25 -15.15 -2.37
C PHE A 364 -29.80 -14.97 -2.80
N ASP A 365 -29.01 -14.35 -1.93
CA ASP A 365 -27.56 -14.36 -2.05
C ASP A 365 -26.89 -14.76 -0.76
N LEU A 366 -25.86 -15.62 -0.87
CA LEU A 366 -24.97 -15.94 0.24
C LEU A 366 -23.60 -15.30 0.03
N ARG A 367 -23.11 -14.56 1.02
CA ARG A 367 -21.82 -13.88 0.96
C ARG A 367 -20.94 -14.11 2.18
N GLN A 368 -19.63 -14.03 1.98
CA GLN A 368 -18.63 -13.83 3.04
C GLN A 368 -17.71 -12.67 2.65
N ASN A 369 -17.56 -11.65 3.49
CA ASN A 369 -16.76 -10.44 3.21
C ASN A 369 -17.05 -9.79 1.82
N ASN A 370 -18.32 -9.74 1.40
CA ASN A 370 -18.77 -9.27 0.08
C ASN A 370 -18.41 -10.16 -1.12
N ILE A 371 -17.90 -11.36 -0.89
CA ILE A 371 -17.67 -12.39 -1.92
C ILE A 371 -18.89 -13.30 -1.98
N LEU A 372 -19.44 -13.51 -3.18
CA LEU A 372 -20.55 -14.44 -3.39
C LEU A 372 -20.08 -15.88 -3.32
N ILE A 373 -20.90 -16.73 -2.70
CA ILE A 373 -20.66 -18.15 -2.56
C ILE A 373 -21.74 -18.89 -3.34
N ALA A 374 -21.32 -19.61 -4.38
CA ALA A 374 -22.25 -20.36 -5.22
C ALA A 374 -22.89 -21.52 -4.46
N ASN A 375 -24.16 -21.80 -4.78
CA ASN A 375 -24.78 -23.06 -4.42
C ASN A 375 -23.97 -24.24 -5.01
N GLY A 376 -23.71 -25.26 -4.18
CA GLY A 376 -22.97 -26.46 -4.56
C GLY A 376 -21.45 -26.35 -4.51
N THR A 377 -20.87 -25.17 -4.22
CA THR A 377 -19.40 -24.99 -4.12
C THR A 377 -18.84 -25.41 -2.77
N THR A 378 -17.51 -25.44 -2.68
CA THR A 378 -16.79 -25.64 -1.42
C THR A 378 -16.27 -24.31 -0.90
N PHE A 379 -16.72 -23.89 0.27
CA PHE A 379 -16.16 -22.75 1.00
C PHE A 379 -15.06 -23.23 1.94
N SER A 380 -13.84 -22.73 1.75
CA SER A 380 -12.68 -23.08 2.58
C SER A 380 -12.52 -22.11 3.75
N PHE A 381 -12.37 -22.64 4.96
CA PHE A 381 -11.93 -21.88 6.14
C PHE A 381 -10.41 -21.69 6.17
N GLY A 382 -9.69 -22.22 5.18
CA GLY A 382 -8.23 -22.28 5.15
C GLY A 382 -7.67 -23.33 6.11
N SER A 383 -6.43 -23.12 6.54
CA SER A 383 -5.77 -23.95 7.55
C SER A 383 -6.18 -23.52 8.95
N ILE A 384 -6.63 -24.48 9.75
CA ILE A 384 -7.00 -24.33 11.16
C ILE A 384 -6.01 -25.15 11.98
N ALA A 385 -5.37 -24.53 12.98
CA ALA A 385 -4.52 -25.27 13.91
C ALA A 385 -5.37 -26.22 14.77
N GLN A 386 -4.90 -27.45 14.98
CA GLN A 386 -5.55 -28.38 15.91
C GLN A 386 -5.75 -27.75 17.30
N GLY A 387 -6.95 -27.91 17.85
CA GLY A 387 -7.42 -27.31 19.11
C GLY A 387 -7.99 -25.89 18.97
N SER A 388 -7.83 -25.24 17.82
CA SER A 388 -8.30 -23.87 17.58
C SER A 388 -9.64 -23.83 16.85
N SER A 389 -10.29 -22.65 16.88
CA SER A 389 -11.51 -22.38 16.12
C SER A 389 -11.35 -21.12 15.26
N VAL A 390 -11.89 -21.16 14.04
CA VAL A 390 -12.01 -20.01 13.15
C VAL A 390 -13.49 -19.73 12.92
N GLU A 391 -13.87 -18.46 13.08
CA GLU A 391 -15.24 -18.02 12.84
C GLU A 391 -15.32 -17.25 11.52
N LYS A 392 -16.36 -17.53 10.73
CA LYS A 392 -16.69 -16.79 9.53
C LYS A 392 -18.15 -16.34 9.62
N SER A 393 -18.36 -15.04 9.48
CA SER A 393 -19.70 -14.48 9.36
C SER A 393 -20.11 -14.51 7.90
N PHE A 394 -21.30 -15.04 7.65
CA PHE A 394 -21.95 -15.10 6.37
C PHE A 394 -23.13 -14.13 6.37
N THR A 395 -23.34 -13.44 5.26
CA THR A 395 -24.47 -12.55 5.04
C THR A 395 -25.40 -13.18 4.02
N ILE A 396 -26.69 -13.23 4.36
CA ILE A 396 -27.76 -13.48 3.41
C ILE A 396 -28.35 -12.14 3.03
N ASP A 397 -28.32 -11.82 1.74
CA ASP A 397 -28.97 -10.64 1.18
C ASP A 397 -30.23 -11.05 0.45
N ASN A 398 -31.34 -10.35 0.68
CA ASN A 398 -32.49 -10.40 -0.22
C ASN A 398 -32.38 -9.28 -1.23
N ARG A 399 -31.94 -9.61 -2.46
CA ARG A 399 -31.86 -8.61 -3.54
C ARG A 399 -33.16 -8.45 -4.31
N GLY A 400 -34.13 -9.31 -4.06
CA GLY A 400 -35.42 -9.31 -4.72
C GLY A 400 -36.32 -8.19 -4.23
N SER A 401 -37.49 -8.10 -4.84
CA SER A 401 -38.50 -7.11 -4.49
C SER A 401 -39.51 -7.61 -3.44
N SER A 402 -39.64 -8.93 -3.29
CA SER A 402 -40.58 -9.58 -2.38
C SER A 402 -39.87 -10.15 -1.13
N THR A 403 -40.61 -10.60 -0.12
CA THR A 403 -40.00 -11.15 1.10
C THR A 403 -39.34 -12.51 0.84
N LEU A 404 -38.04 -12.60 1.11
CA LEU A 404 -37.27 -13.84 1.13
C LEU A 404 -37.49 -14.56 2.47
N SER A 405 -38.03 -15.77 2.42
CA SER A 405 -38.33 -16.62 3.58
C SER A 405 -37.27 -17.70 3.70
N LEU A 406 -36.55 -17.71 4.82
CA LEU A 406 -35.47 -18.65 5.12
C LEU A 406 -35.99 -19.76 6.03
N SER A 407 -35.68 -21.01 5.72
CA SER A 407 -36.08 -22.18 6.52
C SER A 407 -35.02 -23.26 6.51
N ASP A 408 -35.02 -24.11 7.54
CA ASP A 408 -34.11 -25.27 7.65
C ASP A 408 -32.61 -24.95 7.47
N LEU A 409 -32.13 -23.81 7.99
CA LEU A 409 -30.70 -23.52 8.05
C LEU A 409 -30.03 -24.55 8.95
N SER A 410 -29.28 -25.45 8.34
CA SER A 410 -28.72 -26.62 8.99
C SER A 410 -27.28 -26.82 8.60
N LEU A 411 -26.50 -27.34 9.54
CA LEU A 411 -25.07 -27.57 9.40
C LEU A 411 -24.78 -29.02 9.75
N SER A 412 -23.95 -29.65 8.94
CA SER A 412 -23.46 -31.02 9.13
C SER A 412 -21.95 -31.08 8.99
N GLY A 413 -21.33 -32.13 9.52
CA GLY A 413 -19.87 -32.29 9.59
C GLY A 413 -19.35 -32.07 11.01
N ASP A 414 -18.51 -33.00 11.48
CA ASP A 414 -17.87 -32.88 12.78
C ASP A 414 -16.90 -31.68 12.76
N GLY A 415 -16.87 -30.91 13.85
CA GLY A 415 -16.02 -29.72 13.97
C GLY A 415 -16.66 -28.41 13.48
N PHE A 416 -17.85 -28.41 12.88
CA PHE A 416 -18.55 -27.18 12.51
C PHE A 416 -19.71 -26.86 13.47
N ALA A 417 -19.87 -25.60 13.84
CA ALA A 417 -20.96 -25.10 14.68
C ALA A 417 -21.62 -23.85 14.06
N LEU A 418 -22.94 -23.74 14.20
CA LEU A 418 -23.74 -22.62 13.71
C LEU A 418 -24.19 -21.76 14.88
N THR A 419 -24.04 -20.44 14.77
CA THR A 419 -24.63 -19.46 15.68
C THR A 419 -25.43 -18.41 14.91
N ASN A 420 -26.44 -17.86 15.57
CA ASN A 420 -27.46 -16.99 14.97
C ASN A 420 -28.24 -17.68 13.84
N ASP A 421 -28.91 -18.79 14.18
CA ASP A 421 -29.76 -19.54 13.25
C ASP A 421 -30.88 -18.64 12.69
N LEU A 422 -30.86 -18.45 11.37
CA LEU A 422 -31.83 -17.64 10.64
C LEU A 422 -33.04 -18.45 10.15
N SER A 423 -33.20 -19.71 10.57
CA SER A 423 -34.38 -20.51 10.28
C SER A 423 -35.67 -19.81 10.71
N ASN A 424 -36.63 -19.70 9.79
CA ASN A 424 -37.90 -18.99 9.95
C ASN A 424 -37.78 -17.46 9.97
N THR A 425 -36.72 -16.90 9.38
CA THR A 425 -36.57 -15.45 9.17
C THR A 425 -37.16 -15.04 7.83
N GLY A 426 -37.86 -13.90 7.80
CA GLY A 426 -38.28 -13.24 6.56
C GLY A 426 -37.50 -11.94 6.37
N LEU A 427 -36.85 -11.78 5.22
CA LEU A 427 -36.12 -10.56 4.84
C LEU A 427 -36.93 -9.81 3.78
N GLY A 428 -37.25 -8.54 4.01
CA GLY A 428 -37.81 -7.64 3.00
C GLY A 428 -36.83 -7.39 1.85
N GLY A 429 -37.32 -6.87 0.73
CA GLY A 429 -36.45 -6.53 -0.40
C GLY A 429 -35.39 -5.49 0.00
N GLY A 430 -34.12 -5.79 -0.30
CA GLY A 430 -32.97 -4.99 0.10
C GLY A 430 -32.50 -5.17 1.55
N GLU A 431 -33.13 -6.06 2.33
CA GLU A 431 -32.68 -6.40 3.68
C GLU A 431 -31.64 -7.52 3.67
N SER A 432 -30.79 -7.51 4.69
CA SER A 432 -29.75 -8.52 4.90
C SER A 432 -29.81 -9.06 6.32
N ALA A 433 -29.40 -10.31 6.51
CA ALA A 433 -29.17 -10.88 7.83
C ALA A 433 -27.88 -11.70 7.86
N THR A 434 -27.20 -11.74 9.00
CA THR A 434 -25.95 -12.45 9.15
C THR A 434 -26.09 -13.66 10.05
N PHE A 435 -25.35 -14.73 9.76
CA PHE A 435 -25.13 -15.85 10.66
C PHE A 435 -23.64 -16.16 10.74
N THR A 436 -23.22 -16.93 11.74
CA THR A 436 -21.80 -17.26 11.91
C THR A 436 -21.64 -18.76 11.94
N VAL A 437 -20.67 -19.26 11.16
CA VAL A 437 -20.20 -20.63 11.24
C VAL A 437 -18.81 -20.63 11.86
N THR A 438 -18.66 -21.44 12.89
CA THR A 438 -17.38 -21.69 13.58
C THR A 438 -16.87 -23.06 13.15
N ALA A 439 -15.63 -23.12 12.70
CA ALA A 439 -14.91 -24.36 12.38
C ALA A 439 -13.86 -24.60 13.46
N THR A 440 -13.92 -25.76 14.13
CA THR A 440 -13.06 -26.14 15.26
C THR A 440 -12.30 -27.42 14.90
N GLY A 441 -10.99 -27.32 14.73
CA GLY A 441 -10.12 -28.45 14.43
C GLY A 441 -9.83 -29.29 15.68
N THR A 442 -10.78 -30.09 16.17
CA THR A 442 -10.58 -30.85 17.43
C THR A 442 -9.49 -31.92 17.33
N ASP A 443 -9.36 -32.54 16.16
CA ASP A 443 -8.38 -33.58 15.85
C ASP A 443 -7.53 -33.16 14.64
N SER A 444 -6.46 -33.89 14.33
CA SER A 444 -5.58 -33.63 13.18
C SER A 444 -6.18 -33.99 11.81
N ASN A 445 -7.49 -34.20 11.72
CA ASN A 445 -8.15 -34.54 10.46
C ASN A 445 -8.78 -33.28 9.87
N ASP A 446 -8.58 -33.07 8.58
CA ASP A 446 -9.26 -32.01 7.83
C ASP A 446 -10.78 -32.08 8.07
N LEU A 447 -11.37 -30.90 8.27
CA LEU A 447 -12.81 -30.79 8.48
C LEU A 447 -13.50 -30.80 7.12
N SER A 448 -14.58 -31.57 7.05
CA SER A 448 -15.52 -31.54 5.93
C SER A 448 -16.94 -31.47 6.47
N GLY A 449 -17.71 -30.51 5.98
CA GLY A 449 -19.09 -30.29 6.40
C GLY A 449 -19.97 -29.84 5.24
N THR A 450 -21.24 -29.66 5.53
CA THR A 450 -22.20 -29.12 4.57
C THR A 450 -23.15 -28.19 5.31
N LEU A 451 -23.28 -26.97 4.81
CA LEU A 451 -24.29 -26.01 5.22
C LEU A 451 -25.43 -26.07 4.20
N THR A 452 -26.67 -26.22 4.68
CA THR A 452 -27.87 -26.28 3.84
C THR A 452 -28.92 -25.31 4.35
N LEU A 453 -29.64 -24.66 3.44
CA LEU A 453 -30.72 -23.72 3.72
C LEU A 453 -31.81 -23.83 2.65
N ASN A 454 -33.07 -23.76 3.05
CA ASN A 454 -34.21 -23.70 2.13
C ASN A 454 -34.74 -22.27 2.04
N THR A 455 -35.09 -21.86 0.83
CA THR A 455 -35.64 -20.53 0.57
C THR A 455 -36.90 -20.62 -0.30
N ASN A 456 -37.65 -19.52 -0.39
CA ASN A 456 -38.74 -19.37 -1.36
C ASN A 456 -38.29 -18.73 -2.67
N ASP A 457 -36.98 -18.60 -2.88
CA ASP A 457 -36.42 -18.24 -4.17
C ASP A 457 -36.61 -19.39 -5.17
N GLY A 458 -37.00 -19.06 -6.41
CA GLY A 458 -37.47 -20.02 -7.40
C GLY A 458 -36.37 -20.94 -7.90
N ASP A 459 -35.20 -20.38 -8.15
CA ASP A 459 -33.98 -21.03 -8.59
C ASP A 459 -33.10 -21.50 -7.43
N GLU A 460 -33.13 -20.81 -6.28
CA GLU A 460 -32.36 -21.12 -5.07
C GLU A 460 -33.23 -21.70 -3.94
N SER A 461 -34.24 -22.49 -4.30
CA SER A 461 -35.17 -23.10 -3.33
C SER A 461 -34.49 -23.97 -2.26
N THR A 462 -33.33 -24.54 -2.59
CA THR A 462 -32.41 -25.16 -1.63
C THR A 462 -30.97 -24.79 -1.98
N VAL A 463 -30.27 -24.18 -1.02
CA VAL A 463 -28.86 -23.82 -1.09
C VAL A 463 -28.08 -24.80 -0.25
N SER A 464 -27.03 -25.39 -0.81
CA SER A 464 -26.15 -26.33 -0.13
C SER A 464 -24.70 -26.06 -0.52
N ILE A 465 -23.87 -25.67 0.44
CA ILE A 465 -22.43 -25.47 0.22
C ILE A 465 -21.64 -26.48 1.04
N SER A 466 -20.59 -27.04 0.44
CA SER A 466 -19.60 -27.82 1.17
C SER A 466 -18.72 -26.88 1.97
N LEU A 467 -18.39 -27.25 3.19
CA LEU A 467 -17.42 -26.53 4.01
C LEU A 467 -16.17 -27.40 4.15
N ALA A 468 -15.00 -26.79 3.98
CA ALA A 468 -13.74 -27.46 4.16
C ALA A 468 -12.81 -26.63 5.04
N ALA A 469 -11.99 -27.30 5.85
CA ALA A 469 -10.86 -26.69 6.51
C ALA A 469 -9.72 -27.70 6.55
N ALA A 470 -8.52 -27.28 6.17
CA ALA A 470 -7.34 -28.08 6.43
C ALA A 470 -7.08 -28.01 7.93
N VAL A 471 -7.03 -29.14 8.63
CA VAL A 471 -6.61 -29.12 10.04
C VAL A 471 -5.15 -29.49 10.07
N GLU A 472 -4.35 -28.45 10.28
CA GLU A 472 -2.92 -28.64 10.48
C GLU A 472 -2.77 -29.36 11.81
N ALA A 473 -2.39 -30.64 11.73
CA ALA A 473 -2.00 -31.47 12.86
C ALA A 473 -1.10 -30.67 13.78
N ALA A 474 -1.29 -30.75 15.11
CA ALA A 474 -0.54 -30.02 16.13
C ALA A 474 0.91 -29.75 15.68
N GLY A 475 1.07 -28.56 15.11
CA GLY A 475 2.09 -28.15 14.15
C GLY A 475 2.40 -26.65 14.26
N THR A 476 1.55 -25.97 15.01
CA THR A 476 1.44 -24.53 15.17
C THR A 476 1.41 -24.28 16.66
N VAL A 477 2.13 -23.26 17.12
CA VAL A 477 2.01 -22.80 18.50
C VAL A 477 0.55 -22.41 18.73
N ASN A 478 -0.13 -23.07 19.67
CA ASN A 478 -1.54 -22.86 19.96
C ASN A 478 -1.80 -22.34 21.39
N ASP A 479 -0.73 -22.07 22.14
CA ASP A 479 -0.77 -21.36 23.40
C ASP A 479 0.19 -20.16 23.40
N PHE A 480 -0.30 -19.04 23.91
CA PHE A 480 0.46 -17.80 24.09
C PHE A 480 1.26 -17.80 25.39
N GLY A 481 1.03 -18.80 26.26
CA GLY A 481 1.80 -19.02 27.46
C GLY A 481 3.28 -19.32 27.20
N ASP A 482 4.06 -19.23 28.26
CA ASP A 482 5.48 -19.56 28.28
C ASP A 482 5.71 -20.68 29.32
N SER A 483 5.81 -21.92 28.85
CA SER A 483 5.83 -23.14 29.64
C SER A 483 6.64 -24.22 28.93
N LEU A 484 7.05 -25.26 29.67
CA LEU A 484 7.62 -26.51 29.15
C LEU A 484 6.87 -27.74 29.69
N GLU A 485 5.76 -27.52 30.39
CA GLU A 485 4.95 -28.56 31.02
C GLU A 485 4.09 -29.29 29.98
N ALA A 486 4.07 -30.62 30.04
CA ALA A 486 3.22 -31.43 29.16
C ALA A 486 1.73 -31.35 29.57
N ASP A 487 1.05 -30.29 29.16
CA ASP A 487 -0.33 -29.96 29.51
C ASP A 487 -1.34 -30.10 28.34
N GLY A 488 -0.88 -30.57 27.19
CA GLY A 488 -1.68 -30.75 25.97
C GLY A 488 -1.75 -29.50 25.09
N LYS A 489 -0.99 -28.44 25.41
CA LYS A 489 -0.89 -27.23 24.59
C LYS A 489 0.54 -27.04 24.11
N CYS A 490 0.69 -26.40 22.95
CA CYS A 490 1.97 -26.11 22.35
C CYS A 490 2.29 -24.62 22.51
N THR A 491 3.19 -24.29 23.42
CA THR A 491 3.80 -22.96 23.55
C THR A 491 4.94 -22.75 22.56
N LEU A 492 5.35 -21.50 22.35
CA LEU A 492 6.50 -21.17 21.51
C LEU A 492 7.79 -21.80 22.02
N ARG A 493 7.98 -21.82 23.35
CA ARG A 493 9.17 -22.41 23.98
C ARG A 493 9.26 -23.91 23.72
N GLU A 494 8.15 -24.63 23.82
CA GLU A 494 8.11 -26.08 23.53
C GLU A 494 8.33 -26.37 22.05
N ALA A 495 7.78 -25.55 21.15
CA ALA A 495 8.00 -25.69 19.72
C ALA A 495 9.49 -25.54 19.37
N ILE A 496 10.15 -24.55 19.96
CA ILE A 496 11.61 -24.34 19.82
C ILE A 496 12.39 -25.49 20.45
N ALA A 497 11.99 -25.99 21.63
CA ALA A 497 12.63 -27.13 22.27
C ALA A 497 12.60 -28.39 21.39
N ASN A 498 11.47 -28.68 20.74
CA ASN A 498 11.35 -29.77 19.78
C ASN A 498 12.20 -29.54 18.51
N ALA A 499 12.23 -28.31 17.99
CA ALA A 499 13.06 -27.95 16.83
C ALA A 499 14.55 -28.16 17.12
N ASN A 500 15.02 -27.66 18.27
CA ASN A 500 16.39 -27.83 18.76
C ASN A 500 16.77 -29.31 18.89
N ALA A 501 15.92 -30.09 19.56
CA ALA A 501 16.16 -31.51 19.78
C ALA A 501 16.01 -32.36 18.51
N ASN A 502 15.37 -31.82 17.45
CA ASN A 502 14.96 -32.56 16.25
C ASN A 502 14.30 -33.91 16.60
N SER A 503 13.52 -33.89 17.68
CA SER A 503 12.85 -35.04 18.25
C SER A 503 11.77 -34.55 19.19
N GLN A 504 10.80 -35.41 19.48
CA GLN A 504 9.62 -35.10 20.26
C GLN A 504 9.97 -35.06 21.75
N VAL A 505 10.57 -33.97 22.23
CA VAL A 505 10.91 -33.79 23.66
C VAL A 505 9.71 -33.27 24.47
N HIS A 506 8.84 -32.49 23.84
CA HIS A 506 7.52 -32.10 24.34
C HIS A 506 6.44 -32.72 23.47
N THR A 507 5.59 -33.57 24.05
CA THR A 507 4.58 -34.36 23.32
C THR A 507 3.48 -33.52 22.69
N ASP A 508 3.35 -32.27 23.14
CA ASP A 508 2.19 -31.42 22.85
C ASP A 508 2.47 -30.45 21.70
N CYS A 509 3.74 -30.35 21.26
CA CYS A 509 4.19 -29.59 20.10
C CYS A 509 4.69 -30.50 18.96
N PRO A 510 4.68 -30.07 17.69
CA PRO A 510 5.35 -30.80 16.60
C PRO A 510 6.87 -30.86 16.72
N VAL A 511 7.50 -31.75 15.96
CA VAL A 511 8.91 -31.66 15.57
C VAL A 511 8.99 -31.05 14.17
N THR A 512 9.29 -29.75 14.09
CA THR A 512 9.43 -29.00 12.84
C THR A 512 10.50 -27.93 12.99
N THR A 513 11.11 -27.52 11.88
CA THR A 513 11.98 -26.33 11.82
C THR A 513 11.25 -25.12 11.25
N GLU A 514 10.03 -25.30 10.75
CA GLU A 514 9.14 -24.21 10.29
C GLU A 514 8.04 -24.04 11.33
N ILE A 515 8.18 -23.04 12.20
CA ILE A 515 7.25 -22.76 13.30
C ILE A 515 6.34 -21.60 12.90
N THR A 516 5.06 -21.89 12.76
CA THR A 516 4.03 -20.89 12.46
C THR A 516 3.42 -20.36 13.75
N LEU A 517 3.29 -19.03 13.84
CA LEU A 517 2.77 -18.30 14.99
C LEU A 517 1.47 -17.59 14.59
N PRO A 518 0.32 -18.05 15.09
CA PRO A 518 -0.94 -17.32 14.95
C PRO A 518 -0.86 -15.90 15.48
N SER A 519 -1.85 -15.08 15.09
CA SER A 519 -2.01 -13.74 15.66
C SER A 519 -2.16 -13.83 17.18
N GLY A 520 -1.36 -13.04 17.88
CA GLY A 520 -1.34 -12.96 19.33
C GLY A 520 -0.01 -12.44 19.85
N THR A 521 0.07 -12.36 21.18
CA THR A 521 1.25 -11.87 21.90
C THR A 521 1.82 -13.00 22.75
N TYR A 522 3.01 -13.47 22.38
CA TYR A 522 3.78 -14.49 23.10
C TYR A 522 4.68 -13.78 24.09
N THR A 523 4.32 -13.81 25.37
CA THR A 523 5.06 -13.11 26.43
C THR A 523 5.92 -14.10 27.20
N LEU A 524 7.24 -13.94 27.11
CA LEU A 524 8.18 -14.72 27.91
C LEU A 524 7.99 -14.35 29.39
N SER A 525 7.79 -15.37 30.22
CA SER A 525 7.41 -15.22 31.64
C SER A 525 8.25 -16.07 32.59
N LEU A 526 8.95 -17.10 32.08
CA LEU A 526 9.87 -17.91 32.88
C LEU A 526 11.15 -17.12 33.15
N SER A 527 11.30 -16.57 34.36
CA SER A 527 12.48 -15.76 34.70
C SER A 527 13.75 -16.61 34.83
N GLY A 528 14.80 -16.19 34.14
CA GLY A 528 16.16 -16.71 34.14
C GLY A 528 16.96 -15.82 33.21
N ALA A 529 18.23 -15.53 33.53
CA ALA A 529 19.10 -14.76 32.66
C ALA A 529 20.35 -15.59 32.36
N ASP A 530 20.90 -15.44 31.16
CA ASP A 530 22.11 -16.13 30.70
C ASP A 530 21.98 -17.67 30.75
N GLU A 531 20.82 -18.19 30.34
CA GLU A 531 20.55 -19.63 30.25
C GLU A 531 20.42 -20.05 28.79
N ASP A 532 21.35 -20.87 28.28
CA ASP A 532 21.45 -21.19 26.84
C ASP A 532 20.80 -22.52 26.41
N ALA A 533 19.83 -23.06 27.17
CA ALA A 533 19.16 -24.34 26.90
C ALA A 533 17.64 -24.24 26.72
N ASN A 534 17.12 -23.03 26.48
CA ASN A 534 15.72 -22.70 26.21
C ASN A 534 14.78 -23.12 27.36
N LEU A 535 15.28 -23.16 28.59
CA LEU A 535 14.51 -23.52 29.80
C LEU A 535 13.81 -22.32 30.44
N THR A 536 14.43 -21.15 30.39
CA THR A 536 14.02 -19.90 31.04
C THR A 536 14.54 -18.70 30.25
N GLY A 537 14.10 -17.49 30.59
CA GLY A 537 14.60 -16.27 29.98
C GLY A 537 14.15 -16.14 28.53
N ASP A 538 15.11 -15.90 27.66
CA ASP A 538 14.94 -15.84 26.23
C ASP A 538 14.68 -17.22 25.59
N LEU A 539 14.53 -17.23 24.27
CA LEU A 539 14.34 -18.46 23.51
C LEU A 539 15.63 -18.81 22.75
N ASP A 540 16.32 -19.85 23.21
CA ASP A 540 17.53 -20.33 22.55
C ASP A 540 17.21 -21.22 21.35
N ILE A 541 17.86 -20.92 20.24
CA ILE A 541 17.75 -21.60 18.95
C ILE A 541 19.11 -22.26 18.70
N THR A 542 19.17 -23.56 18.92
CA THR A 542 20.40 -24.38 18.72
C THR A 542 20.38 -25.19 17.43
N ARG A 543 19.30 -25.09 16.66
CA ARG A 543 19.15 -25.67 15.33
C ARG A 543 18.48 -24.67 14.40
N SER A 544 18.71 -24.79 13.08
CA SER A 544 18.11 -23.87 12.12
C SER A 544 16.59 -23.90 12.18
N VAL A 545 15.97 -22.73 12.28
CA VAL A 545 14.52 -22.55 12.42
C VAL A 545 14.04 -21.33 11.63
N THR A 546 12.84 -21.45 11.06
CA THR A 546 12.04 -20.33 10.54
C THR A 546 10.87 -20.06 11.48
N LEU A 547 10.73 -18.83 11.95
CA LEU A 547 9.55 -18.35 12.68
C LEU A 547 8.70 -17.48 11.74
N ARG A 548 7.45 -17.87 11.51
CA ARG A 548 6.52 -17.18 10.61
C ARG A 548 5.30 -16.68 11.37
N GLY A 549 5.18 -15.36 11.51
CA GLY A 549 4.01 -14.71 12.07
C GLY A 549 2.90 -14.46 11.04
N ALA A 550 1.76 -13.97 11.52
CA ALA A 550 0.62 -13.60 10.67
C ALA A 550 0.79 -12.21 10.01
N SER A 551 1.34 -11.24 10.76
CA SER A 551 1.80 -9.94 10.27
C SER A 551 2.55 -9.19 11.37
N LEU A 552 3.27 -8.13 10.99
CA LEU A 552 3.97 -7.20 11.89
C LEU A 552 3.10 -6.66 13.03
N GLU A 553 1.81 -6.41 12.77
CA GLU A 553 0.87 -5.82 13.73
C GLU A 553 0.13 -6.87 14.57
N LYS A 554 0.15 -8.13 14.14
CA LYS A 554 -0.72 -9.19 14.65
C LYS A 554 0.01 -10.26 15.45
N THR A 555 1.30 -10.48 15.19
CA THR A 555 2.12 -11.48 15.89
C THR A 555 3.27 -10.77 16.60
N VAL A 556 3.28 -10.85 17.93
CA VAL A 556 4.26 -10.19 18.79
C VAL A 556 4.91 -11.22 19.69
N ILE A 557 6.25 -11.27 19.71
CA ILE A 557 7.01 -11.98 20.73
C ILE A 557 7.68 -10.92 21.61
N GLN A 558 7.49 -11.02 22.92
CA GLN A 558 7.99 -10.01 23.86
C GLN A 558 8.54 -10.62 25.14
N ALA A 559 9.62 -10.04 25.67
CA ALA A 559 10.21 -10.47 26.94
C ALA A 559 9.68 -9.68 28.16
N GLY A 560 8.71 -8.80 27.96
CA GLY A 560 8.09 -7.99 29.00
C GLY A 560 6.84 -7.29 28.49
N ASP A 561 6.08 -6.64 29.37
CA ASP A 561 4.82 -5.98 29.02
C ASP A 561 4.99 -4.51 28.61
N SER A 562 6.18 -3.95 28.82
CA SER A 562 6.49 -2.54 28.53
C SER A 562 7.98 -2.32 28.27
N ALA A 563 8.33 -1.18 27.68
CA ALA A 563 9.71 -0.82 27.43
C ALA A 563 10.54 -0.82 28.74
N GLY A 564 11.65 -1.55 28.72
CA GLY A 564 12.55 -1.68 29.87
C GLY A 564 12.13 -2.68 30.96
N SER A 565 10.98 -3.35 30.80
CA SER A 565 10.48 -4.39 31.72
C SER A 565 10.86 -5.82 31.31
N GLY A 566 11.69 -5.99 30.28
CA GLY A 566 12.15 -7.30 29.82
C GLY A 566 12.78 -8.13 30.94
N ILE A 567 12.40 -9.41 31.02
CA ILE A 567 12.99 -10.39 31.95
C ILE A 567 14.35 -10.90 31.45
N ASP A 568 14.51 -10.92 30.13
CA ASP A 568 15.73 -11.23 29.39
C ASP A 568 15.60 -10.61 27.98
N ARG A 569 16.51 -10.90 27.06
CA ARG A 569 16.35 -10.73 25.62
C ARG A 569 15.19 -11.57 25.06
N VAL A 570 14.90 -11.44 23.76
CA VAL A 570 13.82 -12.21 23.12
C VAL A 570 14.31 -13.53 22.54
N LEU A 571 15.34 -13.51 21.69
CA LEU A 571 15.88 -14.69 21.00
C LEU A 571 17.41 -14.80 21.13
N HIS A 572 17.94 -16.03 21.20
CA HIS A 572 19.37 -16.33 21.11
C HIS A 572 19.71 -17.47 20.19
N VAL A 573 20.75 -17.27 19.38
CA VAL A 573 21.48 -18.36 18.74
C VAL A 573 22.88 -18.42 19.39
N PRO A 574 23.16 -19.40 20.28
CA PRO A 574 24.40 -19.44 21.06
C PRO A 574 25.68 -19.75 20.26
N ASP A 575 26.83 -19.28 20.79
CA ASP A 575 28.20 -19.39 20.22
C ASP A 575 28.69 -20.83 20.00
N ASP A 576 28.13 -21.82 20.71
CA ASP A 576 28.52 -23.23 20.59
C ASP A 576 27.85 -23.94 19.40
N THR A 577 27.03 -23.21 18.66
CA THR A 577 26.35 -23.68 17.45
C THR A 577 27.02 -23.13 16.20
N SER A 578 27.38 -24.01 15.27
CA SER A 578 27.92 -23.62 13.97
C SER A 578 26.90 -23.94 12.89
N ASN A 579 26.76 -23.05 11.90
CA ASN A 579 25.84 -23.23 10.77
C ASN A 579 24.36 -23.37 11.17
N VAL A 580 23.94 -22.63 12.21
CA VAL A 580 22.52 -22.48 12.61
C VAL A 580 21.96 -21.20 12.01
N ASN A 581 21.03 -21.35 11.06
CA ASN A 581 20.34 -20.23 10.43
C ASN A 581 19.03 -19.91 11.17
N LEU A 582 18.72 -18.62 11.31
CA LEU A 582 17.46 -18.17 11.87
C LEU A 582 16.76 -17.29 10.83
N SER A 583 15.54 -17.66 10.44
CA SER A 583 14.69 -16.87 9.54
C SER A 583 13.45 -16.37 10.30
N LEU A 584 13.21 -15.07 10.27
CA LEU A 584 12.06 -14.43 10.90
C LEU A 584 11.21 -13.74 9.84
N GLN A 585 9.90 -13.99 9.84
CA GLN A 585 8.99 -13.46 8.84
C GLN A 585 7.69 -12.95 9.46
N ALA A 586 7.27 -11.74 9.07
CA ALA A 586 5.95 -11.17 9.38
C ALA A 586 5.59 -11.12 10.89
N LEU A 587 6.52 -10.65 11.73
CA LEU A 587 6.35 -10.60 13.19
C LEU A 587 7.08 -9.43 13.86
N THR A 588 6.70 -9.11 15.10
CA THR A 588 7.38 -8.12 15.95
C THR A 588 8.14 -8.79 17.11
N LEU A 589 9.40 -8.38 17.36
CA LEU A 589 10.13 -8.67 18.59
C LEU A 589 10.30 -7.39 19.42
N ARG A 590 9.89 -7.42 20.69
CA ARG A 590 9.97 -6.22 21.53
C ARG A 590 10.23 -6.46 23.02
N TYR A 591 10.63 -5.38 23.68
CA TYR A 591 10.80 -5.29 25.13
C TYR A 591 11.82 -6.27 25.73
N GLY A 592 12.67 -6.86 24.89
CA GLY A 592 13.83 -7.63 25.33
C GLY A 592 14.87 -6.74 26.02
N LYS A 593 15.49 -7.28 27.07
CA LYS A 593 16.40 -6.55 27.94
C LYS A 593 17.50 -7.42 28.52
N THR A 594 18.75 -7.02 28.34
CA THR A 594 19.90 -7.60 29.07
C THR A 594 20.71 -6.51 29.77
N THR A 595 21.31 -6.83 30.93
CA THR A 595 22.17 -5.88 31.67
C THR A 595 23.66 -6.08 31.40
N GLU A 596 24.08 -7.33 31.18
CA GLU A 596 25.48 -7.67 30.87
C GLU A 596 25.65 -8.36 29.51
N GLY A 597 24.55 -8.69 28.84
CA GLY A 597 24.51 -9.38 27.54
C GLY A 597 24.38 -8.46 26.33
N TYR A 598 24.27 -9.08 25.16
CA TYR A 598 24.12 -8.42 23.86
C TYR A 598 22.76 -8.73 23.23
N GLY A 599 22.34 -7.94 22.25
CA GLY A 599 21.19 -8.30 21.41
C GLY A 599 19.86 -8.31 22.15
N GLY A 600 19.36 -7.14 22.55
CA GLY A 600 18.15 -7.07 23.39
C GLY A 600 16.95 -7.74 22.75
N GLY A 601 16.77 -7.56 21.43
CA GLY A 601 15.82 -8.37 20.66
C GLY A 601 16.44 -9.71 20.28
N ILE A 602 17.58 -9.67 19.59
CA ILE A 602 18.27 -10.85 19.06
C ILE A 602 19.77 -10.71 19.29
N ALA A 603 20.41 -11.71 19.88
CA ALA A 603 21.85 -11.94 19.71
C ALA A 603 22.09 -13.26 18.95
N PHE A 604 22.95 -13.17 17.95
CA PHE A 604 23.25 -14.24 17.02
C PHE A 604 24.75 -14.46 16.99
N ASP A 605 25.16 -15.57 17.60
CA ASP A 605 26.56 -15.91 17.83
C ASP A 605 26.99 -17.13 16.99
N SER A 606 26.17 -17.56 16.03
CA SER A 606 26.46 -18.69 15.14
C SER A 606 27.36 -18.28 13.97
N SER A 607 28.63 -18.71 14.04
CA SER A 607 29.61 -18.51 12.97
C SER A 607 29.21 -19.16 11.63
N ASP A 608 29.51 -18.47 10.53
CA ASP A 608 29.23 -18.91 9.15
C ASP A 608 27.76 -19.23 8.83
N ALA A 609 26.82 -18.59 9.55
CA ALA A 609 25.39 -18.76 9.36
C ALA A 609 24.66 -17.45 9.07
N THR A 610 23.39 -17.55 8.66
CA THR A 610 22.55 -16.42 8.27
C THR A 610 21.44 -16.18 9.28
N LEU A 611 21.33 -14.92 9.75
CA LEU A 611 20.13 -14.35 10.36
C LEU A 611 19.37 -13.57 9.29
N SER A 612 18.19 -14.03 8.90
CA SER A 612 17.32 -13.41 7.88
C SER A 612 16.06 -12.83 8.49
N LEU A 613 15.79 -11.56 8.25
CA LEU A 613 14.59 -10.83 8.66
C LEU A 613 13.86 -10.32 7.42
N ASP A 614 12.62 -10.75 7.23
CA ASP A 614 11.74 -10.26 6.15
C ASP A 614 10.40 -9.82 6.73
N GLN A 615 10.04 -8.55 6.54
CA GLN A 615 8.87 -7.95 7.18
C GLN A 615 8.86 -8.18 8.69
N VAL A 616 9.94 -7.78 9.37
CA VAL A 616 10.10 -7.90 10.82
C VAL A 616 10.23 -6.53 11.46
N ASN A 617 9.63 -6.36 12.64
CA ASN A 617 9.80 -5.16 13.46
C ASN A 617 10.53 -5.50 14.76
N ILE A 618 11.74 -4.97 14.93
CA ILE A 618 12.54 -5.10 16.16
C ILE A 618 12.46 -3.78 16.90
N ALA A 619 11.69 -3.73 17.98
CA ALA A 619 11.37 -2.46 18.63
C ALA A 619 11.45 -2.45 20.15
N ASN A 620 11.89 -1.32 20.71
CA ASN A 620 11.88 -1.09 22.17
C ASN A 620 12.70 -2.12 22.96
N ASN A 621 13.78 -2.62 22.39
CA ASN A 621 14.68 -3.56 23.06
C ASN A 621 15.92 -2.84 23.64
N SER A 622 16.57 -3.44 24.62
CA SER A 622 17.72 -2.86 25.32
C SER A 622 18.80 -3.90 25.64
N ALA A 623 20.06 -3.61 25.37
CA ALA A 623 21.18 -4.48 25.73
C ALA A 623 22.45 -3.67 25.94
N GLN A 624 23.55 -4.28 26.39
CA GLN A 624 24.83 -3.57 26.45
C GLN A 624 25.29 -3.16 25.05
N ARG A 625 25.18 -4.06 24.07
CA ARG A 625 25.52 -3.84 22.65
C ARG A 625 24.45 -4.44 21.76
N GLY A 626 24.18 -3.81 20.61
CA GLY A 626 23.14 -4.28 19.71
C GLY A 626 21.79 -4.21 20.40
N GLY A 627 21.32 -3.01 20.74
CA GLY A 627 20.11 -2.85 21.55
C GLY A 627 18.92 -3.61 20.97
N GLY A 628 18.78 -3.57 19.63
CA GLY A 628 17.88 -4.44 18.88
C GLY A 628 18.54 -5.77 18.51
N ILE A 629 19.60 -5.70 17.69
CA ILE A 629 20.25 -6.87 17.09
C ILE A 629 21.76 -6.83 17.36
N TYR A 630 22.31 -7.96 17.80
CA TYR A 630 23.73 -8.23 17.87
C TYR A 630 24.07 -9.46 17.03
N VAL A 631 25.07 -9.36 16.16
CA VAL A 631 25.59 -10.47 15.37
C VAL A 631 27.11 -10.52 15.51
N ASN A 632 27.61 -11.66 15.98
CA ASN A 632 29.02 -11.95 16.14
C ASN A 632 29.42 -13.02 15.12
N ASN A 633 30.09 -12.60 14.04
CA ASN A 633 30.40 -13.45 12.88
C ASN A 633 29.14 -13.94 12.12
N GLY A 634 29.25 -14.16 10.80
CA GLY A 634 28.12 -14.59 9.96
C GLY A 634 27.47 -13.49 9.10
N ILE A 635 26.24 -13.74 8.65
CA ILE A 635 25.52 -12.89 7.68
C ILE A 635 24.21 -12.41 8.31
N LEU A 636 23.98 -11.10 8.28
CA LEU A 636 22.71 -10.48 8.66
C LEU A 636 22.02 -9.96 7.41
N GLU A 637 20.89 -10.55 7.05
CA GLU A 637 20.03 -10.15 5.93
C GLU A 637 18.74 -9.54 6.47
N ILE A 638 18.46 -8.30 6.09
CA ILE A 638 17.27 -7.56 6.53
C ILE A 638 16.59 -6.97 5.30
N ALA A 639 15.33 -7.32 5.08
CA ALA A 639 14.49 -6.81 4.00
C ALA A 639 13.12 -6.35 4.53
N TRP A 640 12.58 -5.27 3.98
CA TRP A 640 11.21 -4.78 4.27
C TRP A 640 10.90 -4.64 5.76
N SER A 641 11.92 -4.33 6.57
CA SER A 641 11.86 -4.46 8.02
C SER A 641 12.10 -3.12 8.71
N ARG A 642 11.70 -3.04 9.98
CA ARG A 642 11.86 -1.85 10.82
C ARG A 642 12.67 -2.19 12.08
N ILE A 643 13.75 -1.45 12.30
CA ILE A 643 14.55 -1.53 13.53
C ILE A 643 14.41 -0.19 14.25
N ALA A 644 13.59 -0.16 15.31
CA ALA A 644 13.16 1.11 15.89
C ALA A 644 13.21 1.19 17.41
N ASP A 645 13.54 2.37 17.93
CA ASP A 645 13.39 2.67 19.36
C ASP A 645 14.19 1.71 20.28
N ASN A 646 15.29 1.13 19.78
CA ASN A 646 16.15 0.21 20.55
C ASN A 646 17.32 0.97 21.20
N LYS A 647 17.83 0.43 22.31
CA LYS A 647 18.84 1.10 23.14
C LYS A 647 20.04 0.22 23.47
N ALA A 648 21.24 0.66 23.11
CA ALA A 648 22.49 0.13 23.63
C ALA A 648 22.88 0.92 24.89
N THR A 649 22.93 0.24 26.04
CA THR A 649 23.17 0.85 27.36
C THR A 649 24.65 0.99 27.72
N THR A 650 25.56 0.43 26.92
CA THR A 650 26.99 0.50 27.25
C THR A 650 27.50 1.93 27.35
N GLU A 651 28.28 2.18 28.39
CA GLU A 651 29.08 3.39 28.57
C GLU A 651 30.52 3.21 28.02
N SER A 652 30.86 2.01 27.51
CA SER A 652 32.19 1.69 26.97
C SER A 652 32.21 0.65 25.82
N GLY A 653 33.01 0.88 24.78
CA GLY A 653 33.05 0.08 23.55
C GLY A 653 31.86 0.28 22.59
N ASN A 654 31.81 -0.57 21.56
CA ASN A 654 30.82 -0.49 20.47
C ASN A 654 29.37 -0.61 20.99
N GLY A 655 28.49 0.35 20.65
CA GLY A 655 27.10 0.37 21.10
C GLY A 655 26.10 -0.22 20.09
N GLY A 656 25.93 0.38 18.91
CA GLY A 656 25.01 -0.11 17.87
C GLY A 656 23.57 -0.19 18.37
N GLY A 657 23.00 0.94 18.79
CA GLY A 657 21.70 1.02 19.47
C GLY A 657 20.60 0.20 18.79
N GLY A 658 20.55 0.26 17.46
CA GLY A 658 19.73 -0.64 16.64
C GLY A 658 20.46 -1.95 16.35
N ILE A 659 21.53 -1.87 15.55
CA ILE A 659 22.26 -3.02 15.01
C ILE A 659 23.75 -2.95 15.39
N ASN A 660 24.30 -4.06 15.85
CA ASN A 660 25.74 -4.29 15.96
C ASN A 660 26.11 -5.56 15.19
N CYS A 661 26.68 -5.40 14.00
CA CYS A 661 27.16 -6.47 13.13
C CYS A 661 28.67 -6.29 12.94
N THR A 662 29.45 -6.84 13.86
CA THR A 662 30.91 -6.67 13.90
C THR A 662 31.63 -8.02 13.95
N ALA A 663 32.96 -8.03 13.97
CA ALA A 663 33.78 -9.25 14.04
C ALA A 663 33.50 -10.22 12.88
N TYR A 664 33.77 -9.78 11.65
CA TYR A 664 33.55 -10.53 10.39
C TYR A 664 32.07 -10.75 10.00
N CYS A 665 31.13 -10.14 10.72
CA CYS A 665 29.75 -10.06 10.27
C CYS A 665 29.61 -9.23 8.97
N THR A 666 28.77 -9.69 8.04
CA THR A 666 28.38 -8.95 6.84
C THR A 666 26.89 -8.59 6.91
N LEU A 667 26.57 -7.31 6.73
CA LEU A 667 25.19 -6.80 6.74
C LEU A 667 24.65 -6.57 5.32
N SER A 668 23.47 -7.09 5.01
CA SER A 668 22.65 -6.69 3.86
C SER A 668 21.34 -6.08 4.38
N LEU A 669 21.11 -4.79 4.11
CA LEU A 669 19.95 -4.05 4.58
C LEU A 669 19.22 -3.40 3.40
N LEU A 670 18.05 -3.92 3.06
CA LEU A 670 17.30 -3.59 1.84
C LEU A 670 15.89 -3.11 2.19
N ASN A 671 15.40 -2.06 1.52
CA ASN A 671 13.99 -1.63 1.57
C ASN A 671 13.46 -1.44 3.01
N SER A 672 14.30 -0.95 3.91
CA SER A 672 14.07 -1.01 5.36
C SER A 672 14.17 0.36 6.03
N THR A 673 13.79 0.42 7.31
CA THR A 673 13.96 1.61 8.15
C THR A 673 14.74 1.30 9.42
N VAL A 674 15.74 2.12 9.75
CA VAL A 674 16.43 2.12 11.06
C VAL A 674 16.24 3.48 11.72
N VAL A 675 15.42 3.54 12.78
CA VAL A 675 14.92 4.81 13.30
C VAL A 675 14.91 4.91 14.82
N ASN A 676 15.21 6.08 15.37
CA ASN A 676 15.08 6.38 16.81
C ASN A 676 15.88 5.44 17.73
N ASN A 677 16.94 4.82 17.23
CA ASN A 677 17.78 3.98 18.07
C ASN A 677 18.80 4.83 18.82
N GLU A 678 19.11 4.41 20.05
CA GLU A 678 19.97 5.15 20.97
C GLU A 678 21.18 4.30 21.39
N SER A 679 22.37 4.89 21.43
CA SER A 679 23.52 4.31 22.10
C SER A 679 24.11 5.24 23.16
N GLY A 680 24.41 4.67 24.33
CA GLY A 680 25.16 5.37 25.39
C GLY A 680 26.59 5.74 24.99
N GLN A 681 27.15 5.16 23.92
CA GLN A 681 28.48 5.50 23.45
C GLN A 681 28.62 5.61 21.93
N PHE A 682 28.75 4.50 21.20
CA PHE A 682 29.08 4.52 19.78
C PHE A 682 27.95 3.94 18.93
N GLY A 683 27.66 4.53 17.77
CA GLY A 683 26.77 3.96 16.76
C GLY A 683 25.31 3.90 17.22
N GLY A 684 24.56 4.98 17.03
CA GLY A 684 23.15 5.04 17.44
C GLY A 684 22.29 4.08 16.65
N ALA A 685 22.41 4.11 15.31
CA ALA A 685 21.69 3.22 14.42
C ALA A 685 22.42 1.88 14.22
N ILE A 686 23.61 1.93 13.62
CA ILE A 686 24.31 0.75 13.11
C ILE A 686 25.80 0.85 13.43
N ILE A 687 26.36 -0.22 13.97
CA ILE A 687 27.81 -0.47 13.91
C ILE A 687 28.09 -1.65 12.99
N THR A 688 28.93 -1.45 11.98
CA THR A 688 29.33 -2.51 11.05
C THR A 688 30.66 -2.25 10.35
N GLU A 689 31.37 -3.32 9.97
CA GLU A 689 32.63 -3.22 9.22
C GLU A 689 32.43 -3.45 7.71
N THR A 690 31.45 -4.28 7.35
CA THR A 690 31.09 -4.62 5.96
C THR A 690 29.58 -4.64 5.81
N ALA A 691 29.05 -3.79 4.91
CA ALA A 691 27.62 -3.70 4.68
C ALA A 691 27.25 -3.34 3.24
N THR A 692 26.13 -3.86 2.77
CA THR A 692 25.40 -3.38 1.60
C THR A 692 24.06 -2.83 2.08
N ILE A 693 23.86 -1.53 1.94
CA ILE A 693 22.63 -0.84 2.35
C ILE A 693 22.01 -0.20 1.13
N GLN A 694 20.76 -0.58 0.83
CA GLN A 694 20.07 -0.15 -0.38
C GLN A 694 18.62 0.24 -0.09
N ASN A 695 18.14 1.31 -0.74
CA ASN A 695 16.74 1.75 -0.66
C ASN A 695 16.25 1.85 0.80
N THR A 696 17.04 2.44 1.68
CA THR A 696 16.83 2.35 3.12
C THR A 696 16.87 3.73 3.74
N THR A 697 15.93 3.99 4.66
CA THR A 697 15.90 5.21 5.47
C THR A 697 16.53 4.94 6.84
N ILE A 698 17.56 5.69 7.21
CA ILE A 698 18.21 5.67 8.52
C ILE A 698 18.07 7.05 9.13
N SER A 699 17.17 7.19 10.11
CA SER A 699 16.81 8.51 10.63
C SER A 699 16.69 8.61 12.13
N SER A 700 16.97 9.81 12.66
CA SER A 700 16.65 10.17 14.04
C SER A 700 17.33 9.28 15.10
N ASN A 701 18.43 8.63 14.74
CA ASN A 701 19.20 7.81 15.66
C ASN A 701 20.24 8.69 16.38
N ASN A 702 20.53 8.37 17.64
CA ASN A 702 21.40 9.19 18.47
C ASN A 702 22.43 8.33 19.21
N ALA A 703 23.65 8.85 19.35
CA ALA A 703 24.66 8.26 20.22
C ALA A 703 25.53 9.33 20.86
N LEU A 704 26.33 8.96 21.86
CA LEU A 704 27.39 9.85 22.31
C LEU A 704 28.27 10.24 21.11
N ALA A 705 28.71 9.27 20.29
CA ALA A 705 29.49 9.44 19.08
C ALA A 705 28.98 8.55 17.94
N GLY A 706 28.74 9.11 16.75
CA GLY A 706 28.30 8.34 15.57
C GLY A 706 26.81 7.98 15.65
N GLY A 707 25.91 8.93 15.40
CA GLY A 707 24.46 8.72 15.53
C GLY A 707 23.87 7.68 14.56
N GLY A 708 24.29 7.72 13.30
CA GLY A 708 23.81 6.87 12.22
C GLY A 708 24.67 5.61 12.09
N ILE A 709 25.54 5.59 11.09
CA ILE A 709 26.38 4.43 10.75
C ILE A 709 27.81 4.68 11.23
N MET A 710 28.40 3.69 11.88
CA MET A 710 29.80 3.72 12.32
C MET A 710 30.49 2.38 12.09
N ASP A 711 31.78 2.37 11.73
CA ASP A 711 32.62 1.16 11.73
C ASP A 711 33.44 1.02 13.03
N THR A 712 34.22 -0.07 13.14
CA THR A 712 35.09 -0.29 14.30
C THR A 712 36.57 -0.13 13.97
N THR A 713 37.40 -0.07 15.00
CA THR A 713 38.86 0.00 14.83
C THR A 713 39.53 -1.37 14.60
N ASN A 714 38.78 -2.47 14.57
CA ASN A 714 39.36 -3.82 14.61
C ASN A 714 39.70 -4.37 13.22
N GLN A 715 38.87 -4.13 12.20
CA GLN A 715 39.08 -4.63 10.84
C GLN A 715 38.92 -3.52 9.78
N VAL A 716 39.25 -3.84 8.54
CA VAL A 716 39.00 -3.00 7.36
C VAL A 716 38.01 -3.76 6.47
N GLY A 717 36.83 -3.20 6.27
CA GLY A 717 35.83 -3.71 5.32
C GLY A 717 35.33 -2.61 4.37
N THR A 718 34.22 -2.88 3.68
CA THR A 718 33.57 -1.94 2.75
C THR A 718 32.10 -1.77 3.10
N ILE A 719 31.66 -0.52 3.20
CA ILE A 719 30.25 -0.14 3.40
C ILE A 719 29.74 0.49 2.10
N SER A 720 28.85 -0.20 1.39
CA SER A 720 28.23 0.28 0.16
C SER A 720 26.84 0.84 0.44
N LEU A 721 26.61 2.10 0.11
CA LEU A 721 25.35 2.82 0.26
C LEU A 721 24.80 3.16 -1.12
N THR A 722 23.59 2.70 -1.45
CA THR A 722 22.93 2.99 -2.73
C THR A 722 21.48 3.37 -2.50
N ASN A 723 21.06 4.55 -2.97
CA ASN A 723 19.69 5.02 -2.72
C ASN A 723 19.36 5.02 -1.22
N VAL A 724 20.22 5.60 -0.38
CA VAL A 724 20.05 5.63 1.09
C VAL A 724 19.72 7.05 1.52
N THR A 725 18.74 7.19 2.43
CA THR A 725 18.45 8.46 3.13
C THR A 725 18.97 8.36 4.55
N LEU A 726 20.09 9.02 4.85
CA LEU A 726 20.69 9.14 6.18
C LEU A 726 20.41 10.55 6.73
N TYR A 727 19.35 10.67 7.52
CA TYR A 727 18.78 11.97 7.89
C TYR A 727 18.61 12.18 9.39
N GLY A 728 18.90 13.38 9.90
CA GLY A 728 18.52 13.75 11.28
C GLY A 728 19.17 12.91 12.39
N ASN A 729 20.29 12.24 12.14
CA ASN A 729 21.00 11.45 13.15
C ASN A 729 21.94 12.35 13.96
N GLU A 730 22.06 12.09 15.26
CA GLU A 730 22.74 12.98 16.21
C GLU A 730 23.93 12.31 16.91
N SER A 731 25.01 13.07 17.07
CA SER A 731 26.11 12.79 17.96
C SER A 731 26.12 13.79 19.11
N LEU A 732 26.10 13.31 20.35
CA LEU A 732 26.09 14.17 21.53
C LEU A 732 27.46 14.80 21.87
N ILE A 733 28.52 14.52 21.12
CA ILE A 733 29.81 15.23 21.25
C ILE A 733 30.35 15.79 19.93
N SER A 734 31.01 16.94 20.01
CA SER A 734 31.46 17.77 18.87
C SER A 734 32.50 17.13 17.95
N GLU A 735 33.19 16.09 18.42
CA GLU A 735 34.32 15.48 17.70
C GLU A 735 33.86 14.37 16.73
N TYR A 736 32.57 14.01 16.75
CA TYR A 736 32.05 12.84 16.04
C TYR A 736 30.80 13.21 15.24
N PRO A 737 30.66 12.71 14.00
CA PRO A 737 29.52 13.03 13.15
C PRO A 737 28.27 12.31 13.65
N GLY A 738 27.10 12.92 13.44
CA GLY A 738 25.81 12.28 13.63
C GLY A 738 25.48 11.29 12.51
N GLY A 739 25.91 11.51 11.27
CA GLY A 739 25.56 10.71 10.09
C GLY A 739 26.40 9.44 9.94
N LEU A 740 27.51 9.54 9.20
CA LEU A 740 28.40 8.42 8.86
C LEU A 740 29.79 8.64 9.48
N MET A 741 30.36 7.60 10.07
CA MET A 741 31.69 7.62 10.66
C MET A 741 32.52 6.40 10.24
N LEU A 742 33.68 6.60 9.59
CA LEU A 742 34.63 5.50 9.31
C LEU A 742 35.98 5.77 9.98
N TYR A 743 36.34 4.91 10.91
CA TYR A 743 37.66 4.77 11.51
C TYR A 743 38.64 4.11 10.54
N LYS A 744 38.28 3.00 9.89
CA LYS A 744 39.21 2.17 9.09
C LYS A 744 38.62 1.61 7.80
N SER A 745 37.35 1.22 7.80
CA SER A 745 36.65 0.71 6.62
C SER A 745 36.49 1.80 5.56
N ASN A 746 36.41 1.39 4.31
CA ASN A 746 36.05 2.29 3.23
C ASN A 746 34.53 2.32 3.08
N ALA A 747 34.00 3.42 2.55
CA ALA A 747 32.61 3.49 2.12
C ALA A 747 32.53 3.89 0.65
N GLU A 748 31.58 3.28 -0.04
CA GLU A 748 31.19 3.62 -1.41
C GLU A 748 29.76 4.13 -1.37
N ILE A 749 29.52 5.29 -1.96
CA ILE A 749 28.21 5.95 -1.88
C ILE A 749 27.72 6.34 -3.28
N GLN A 750 26.46 5.99 -3.59
CA GLN A 750 25.81 6.30 -4.87
C GLN A 750 24.36 6.73 -4.63
N ASN A 751 23.88 7.75 -5.34
CA ASN A 751 22.48 8.19 -5.32
C ASN A 751 21.91 8.38 -3.90
N SER A 752 22.73 8.73 -2.93
CA SER A 752 22.36 8.73 -1.52
C SER A 752 22.42 10.12 -0.91
N LEU A 753 21.56 10.34 0.07
CA LEU A 753 21.33 11.60 0.76
C LEU A 753 21.86 11.51 2.19
N LEU A 754 22.83 12.35 2.53
CA LEU A 754 23.37 12.51 3.89
C LEU A 754 23.14 13.95 4.33
N ALA A 755 22.09 14.19 5.14
CA ALA A 755 21.67 15.54 5.51
C ALA A 755 21.04 15.65 6.89
N GLY A 756 20.99 16.85 7.45
CA GLY A 756 20.33 17.13 8.72
C GLY A 756 20.95 16.42 9.92
N ASN A 757 22.09 15.74 9.75
CA ASN A 757 22.77 15.04 10.84
C ASN A 757 23.61 16.04 11.63
N THR A 758 23.65 15.88 12.96
CA THR A 758 24.20 16.88 13.87
C THR A 758 25.29 16.33 14.79
N SER A 759 26.17 17.21 15.25
CA SER A 759 27.16 16.94 16.31
C SER A 759 27.10 18.08 17.34
N SER A 760 26.98 17.78 18.63
CA SER A 760 26.82 18.83 19.65
C SER A 760 28.10 19.68 19.80
N GLY A 761 28.08 20.97 19.42
CA GLY A 761 29.19 21.92 19.58
C GLY A 761 29.43 22.87 18.39
N ALA A 762 30.37 23.81 18.54
CA ALA A 762 30.61 24.94 17.61
C ALA A 762 31.17 24.55 16.21
N TYR A 763 31.24 23.26 15.89
CA TYR A 763 31.61 22.74 14.57
C TYR A 763 30.36 22.18 13.89
N SER A 764 29.42 23.06 13.58
CA SER A 764 28.10 22.72 12.99
C SER A 764 28.17 22.03 11.62
N ASN A 765 29.36 21.89 11.03
CA ASN A 765 29.54 21.41 9.65
C ASN A 765 30.21 20.02 9.57
N ALA A 766 30.46 19.35 10.71
CA ALA A 766 31.01 17.99 10.78
C ALA A 766 29.94 16.91 11.01
N GLY A 767 28.65 17.27 10.93
CA GLY A 767 27.53 16.42 11.34
C GLY A 767 27.30 15.19 10.46
N ASN A 768 27.63 15.23 9.16
CA ASN A 768 27.40 14.11 8.26
C ASN A 768 28.57 13.12 8.16
N TRP A 769 29.81 13.61 8.31
CA TRP A 769 31.01 12.82 8.04
C TRP A 769 32.24 13.37 8.79
N ASN A 770 33.08 12.49 9.33
CA ASN A 770 34.40 12.84 9.90
C ASN A 770 35.51 11.95 9.32
N GLN A 771 36.66 12.56 9.00
CA GLN A 771 37.82 11.92 8.38
C GLN A 771 38.61 11.06 9.39
N GLY A 772 38.18 9.80 9.60
CA GLY A 772 39.06 8.76 10.13
C GLY A 772 40.07 8.26 9.08
N SER A 773 40.65 7.08 9.29
CA SER A 773 41.59 6.49 8.32
C SER A 773 40.94 5.76 7.15
N GLY A 774 39.62 5.57 7.22
CA GLY A 774 38.80 5.04 6.12
C GLY A 774 38.58 6.07 5.01
N VAL A 775 38.40 5.59 3.78
CA VAL A 775 38.15 6.45 2.60
C VAL A 775 36.68 6.37 2.21
N LEU A 776 36.03 7.53 2.07
CA LEU A 776 34.72 7.66 1.43
C LEU A 776 34.93 7.89 -0.07
N THR A 777 34.30 7.07 -0.91
CA THR A 777 34.36 7.16 -2.37
C THR A 777 32.96 7.39 -2.91
N SER A 778 32.73 8.53 -3.56
CA SER A 778 31.50 8.68 -4.34
C SER A 778 31.58 7.93 -5.66
N LEU A 779 30.51 7.20 -5.96
CA LEU A 779 30.22 6.57 -7.24
C LEU A 779 29.22 7.39 -8.07
N GLY A 780 28.91 8.61 -7.64
CA GLY A 780 28.07 9.58 -8.34
C GLY A 780 26.76 9.91 -7.63
N HIS A 781 26.33 11.16 -7.85
CA HIS A 781 25.00 11.70 -7.55
C HIS A 781 24.57 11.57 -6.09
N ASN A 782 25.47 11.96 -5.18
CA ASN A 782 25.17 12.03 -3.77
C ASN A 782 24.87 13.46 -3.34
N LEU A 783 23.95 13.63 -2.38
CA LEU A 783 23.50 14.93 -1.88
C LEU A 783 23.87 15.09 -0.40
N SER A 784 24.44 16.24 -0.04
CA SER A 784 24.73 16.60 1.34
C SER A 784 24.60 18.10 1.61
N ASP A 785 24.21 18.47 2.83
CA ASP A 785 24.14 19.85 3.34
C ASP A 785 25.42 20.32 4.05
N THR A 786 26.51 19.56 3.99
CA THR A 786 27.79 19.96 4.60
C THR A 786 28.65 20.77 3.64
N SER A 787 29.11 21.94 4.09
CA SER A 787 29.89 22.90 3.30
C SER A 787 31.42 22.81 3.50
N GLU A 788 31.93 21.92 4.35
CA GLU A 788 33.37 21.77 4.57
C GLU A 788 33.84 20.30 4.51
N TRP A 789 35.07 20.09 4.01
CA TRP A 789 35.88 18.84 4.03
C TRP A 789 35.45 17.66 3.14
N VAL A 790 34.27 17.68 2.53
CA VAL A 790 33.76 16.58 1.66
C VAL A 790 33.54 16.99 0.19
N ALA A 791 33.89 18.23 -0.16
CA ALA A 791 33.58 18.84 -1.46
C ALA A 791 34.25 18.18 -2.70
N ALA A 792 35.17 17.24 -2.50
CA ALA A 792 35.77 16.48 -3.60
C ALA A 792 35.05 15.14 -3.86
N ASP A 793 34.31 14.64 -2.88
CA ASP A 793 33.72 13.29 -2.87
C ASP A 793 32.18 13.32 -2.86
N PHE A 794 31.52 14.49 -3.00
CA PHE A 794 30.08 14.59 -3.23
C PHE A 794 29.81 15.39 -4.50
N ASP A 795 28.92 14.87 -5.35
CA ASP A 795 28.69 15.39 -6.70
C ASP A 795 27.79 16.62 -6.73
N LEU A 796 26.89 16.74 -5.74
CA LEU A 796 25.98 17.88 -5.56
C LEU A 796 26.11 18.41 -4.12
N LEU A 797 26.51 19.68 -4.00
CA LEU A 797 26.58 20.40 -2.74
C LEU A 797 25.47 21.45 -2.69
N SER A 798 24.61 21.42 -1.66
CA SER A 798 23.74 22.57 -1.40
C SER A 798 24.57 23.71 -0.81
N LYS A 799 24.40 24.93 -1.33
CA LYS A 799 25.13 26.12 -0.84
C LYS A 799 24.41 26.80 0.32
N ASP A 800 23.12 26.51 0.49
CA ASP A 800 22.31 26.87 1.65
C ASP A 800 21.80 25.61 2.35
N LEU A 801 21.91 25.63 3.68
CA LEU A 801 21.63 24.55 4.64
C LEU A 801 20.16 24.09 4.58
N SER A 802 19.91 22.78 4.77
CA SER A 802 18.66 22.02 5.01
C SER A 802 17.37 22.35 4.22
N SER A 803 17.05 23.63 3.99
CA SER A 803 15.87 24.12 3.28
C SER A 803 15.85 23.76 1.80
N GLU A 804 17.01 23.56 1.17
CA GLU A 804 17.11 23.10 -0.23
C GLU A 804 17.02 21.56 -0.34
N ILE A 805 17.31 20.82 0.73
CA ILE A 805 17.14 19.35 0.77
C ILE A 805 15.68 18.99 1.01
N ALA A 806 14.94 19.80 1.78
CA ALA A 806 13.47 19.80 1.85
C ALA A 806 12.86 18.39 1.84
N LEU A 807 12.99 17.65 2.95
CA LEU A 807 12.33 16.36 3.13
C LEU A 807 11.12 16.49 4.06
N GLN A 808 10.08 15.69 3.81
CA GLN A 808 8.94 15.54 4.70
C GLN A 808 9.32 14.85 6.01
N ALA A 809 8.44 14.97 7.01
CA ALA A 809 8.54 14.20 8.23
C ALA A 809 8.52 12.70 7.94
N LEU A 810 9.15 11.91 8.81
CA LEU A 810 9.16 10.46 8.69
C LEU A 810 7.72 9.92 8.81
N ALA A 811 7.24 9.25 7.76
CA ALA A 811 5.87 8.78 7.70
C ALA A 811 5.75 7.46 6.93
N ASN A 812 4.57 6.86 7.00
CA ASN A 812 4.20 5.75 6.11
C ASN A 812 3.67 6.33 4.79
N ASN A 813 4.56 6.49 3.81
CA ASN A 813 4.25 7.03 2.49
C ASN A 813 3.92 5.91 1.51
N GLU A 814 2.93 5.08 1.85
CA GLU A 814 2.42 3.95 1.05
C GLU A 814 3.37 2.73 0.91
N GLY A 815 4.30 2.55 1.84
CA GLY A 815 5.23 1.41 1.89
C GLY A 815 5.07 0.57 3.17
N THR A 816 5.74 -0.58 3.25
CA THR A 816 5.75 -1.41 4.46
C THR A 816 6.65 -0.85 5.58
N THR A 817 7.50 0.14 5.26
CA THR A 817 8.46 0.75 6.18
C THR A 817 8.44 2.28 6.06
N LEU A 818 8.81 2.99 7.15
CA LEU A 818 8.73 4.45 7.20
C LEU A 818 9.86 5.12 6.42
N ASN A 819 9.58 6.24 5.76
CA ASN A 819 10.57 6.96 4.95
C ASN A 819 10.35 8.48 4.96
N HIS A 820 11.35 9.21 4.43
CA HIS A 820 11.29 10.65 4.22
C HIS A 820 11.04 10.94 2.74
N LEU A 821 9.85 11.41 2.41
CA LEU A 821 9.49 11.79 1.04
C LEU A 821 10.02 13.20 0.74
N PRO A 822 10.74 13.43 -0.38
CA PRO A 822 11.13 14.77 -0.79
C PRO A 822 9.93 15.71 -1.02
N TYR A 823 10.06 16.99 -0.67
CA TYR A 823 9.14 18.04 -1.11
C TYR A 823 9.43 18.41 -2.57
N ALA A 824 8.44 19.04 -3.25
CA ALA A 824 8.53 19.43 -4.65
C ALA A 824 9.71 20.37 -5.01
N ASN A 825 10.28 21.04 -4.02
CA ASN A 825 11.42 21.95 -4.17
C ASN A 825 12.75 21.34 -3.70
N SER A 826 12.77 20.05 -3.36
CA SER A 826 13.97 19.36 -2.90
C SER A 826 15.00 19.22 -4.02
N LEU A 827 16.27 19.44 -3.70
CA LEU A 827 17.41 19.11 -4.56
C LEU A 827 17.63 17.60 -4.74
N ALA A 828 16.95 16.76 -3.96
CA ALA A 828 16.99 15.31 -4.16
C ALA A 828 16.19 14.88 -5.39
N LEU A 829 15.23 15.70 -5.82
CA LEU A 829 14.36 15.38 -6.95
C LEU A 829 15.11 15.35 -8.28
N ASP A 830 14.90 14.31 -9.07
CA ASP A 830 15.44 14.12 -10.42
C ASP A 830 16.98 14.29 -10.51
N ALA A 831 17.67 14.06 -9.39
CA ALA A 831 19.07 14.47 -9.23
C ALA A 831 20.08 13.31 -9.39
N ALA A 832 19.62 12.05 -9.43
CA ALA A 832 20.45 10.92 -9.81
C ALA A 832 20.76 10.91 -11.31
N ASN A 833 21.78 10.16 -11.74
CA ASN A 833 22.12 10.00 -13.17
C ASN A 833 21.68 8.66 -13.74
N THR A 834 21.72 7.63 -12.90
CA THR A 834 21.09 6.33 -13.15
C THR A 834 20.34 5.93 -11.90
N CYS A 835 19.34 5.08 -12.02
CA CYS A 835 18.50 4.71 -10.88
C CYS A 835 19.15 3.75 -9.90
N ALA A 836 20.26 3.11 -10.30
CA ALA A 836 20.99 2.06 -9.59
C ALA A 836 20.17 0.78 -9.28
N THR A 837 18.86 0.90 -9.06
CA THR A 837 17.88 -0.16 -8.81
C THR A 837 16.59 0.10 -9.58
N ASP A 838 15.79 -0.95 -9.80
CA ASP A 838 14.49 -0.86 -10.46
C ASP A 838 13.39 -0.32 -9.53
N TYR A 839 13.51 -0.56 -8.22
CA TYR A 839 12.51 -0.21 -7.20
C TYR A 839 13.13 0.57 -6.04
N ASP A 840 12.31 1.40 -5.37
CA ASP A 840 12.61 2.19 -4.18
C ASP A 840 12.26 1.42 -2.87
N GLN A 841 12.41 2.07 -1.71
CA GLN A 841 12.13 1.48 -0.39
C GLN A 841 10.71 0.93 -0.25
N ARG A 842 9.75 1.48 -1.01
CA ARG A 842 8.33 1.14 -0.94
C ARG A 842 7.95 0.04 -1.92
N GLY A 843 8.88 -0.35 -2.80
CA GLY A 843 8.61 -1.23 -3.93
C GLY A 843 8.02 -0.49 -5.12
N GLN A 844 8.07 0.85 -5.12
CA GLN A 844 7.67 1.66 -6.26
C GLN A 844 8.83 1.74 -7.26
N ILE A 845 8.54 1.93 -8.53
CA ILE A 845 9.59 1.97 -9.56
C ILE A 845 10.44 3.23 -9.41
N ARG A 846 11.78 3.10 -9.48
CA ARG A 846 12.62 4.30 -9.41
C ARG A 846 12.59 5.12 -10.69
N THR A 847 12.40 4.50 -11.86
CA THR A 847 12.44 5.20 -13.16
C THR A 847 11.20 6.07 -13.38
N TYR A 848 11.04 7.09 -12.55
CA TYR A 848 10.01 8.11 -12.57
C TYR A 848 10.70 9.47 -12.76
N GLY A 849 10.01 10.48 -13.30
CA GLY A 849 10.63 11.79 -13.54
C GLY A 849 11.66 11.85 -14.69
N ALA A 850 12.46 12.91 -14.70
CA ALA A 850 13.53 13.15 -15.67
C ALA A 850 14.77 12.32 -15.36
N ASN A 851 15.07 12.11 -14.08
CA ASN A 851 15.98 11.11 -13.59
C ASN A 851 15.45 10.57 -12.26
N CYS A 852 16.10 9.53 -11.74
CA CYS A 852 15.78 9.07 -10.39
C CYS A 852 16.09 10.11 -9.32
N ASP A 853 15.35 10.08 -8.23
CA ASP A 853 15.62 10.86 -7.04
C ASP A 853 16.81 10.30 -6.27
N ILE A 854 17.50 11.18 -5.55
CA ILE A 854 18.55 10.80 -4.60
C ILE A 854 17.90 10.40 -3.28
N GLY A 855 18.28 9.25 -2.73
CA GLY A 855 17.81 8.75 -1.44
C GLY A 855 16.92 7.52 -1.55
N ALA A 856 16.29 7.16 -0.43
CA ALA A 856 15.59 5.88 -0.26
C ALA A 856 14.31 5.72 -1.08
N VAL A 857 13.67 6.83 -1.45
CA VAL A 857 12.38 6.85 -2.15
C VAL A 857 12.46 7.63 -3.44
N GLU A 858 11.56 7.31 -4.35
CA GLU A 858 11.32 7.99 -5.62
C GLU A 858 9.97 8.70 -5.58
N VAL A 859 9.91 10.01 -5.77
CA VAL A 859 8.66 10.77 -5.80
C VAL A 859 7.89 10.47 -7.07
N HIS A 860 6.67 9.95 -6.90
CA HIS A 860 5.70 9.72 -7.97
C HIS A 860 4.67 10.86 -8.04
N ALA A 861 3.92 10.99 -9.13
CA ALA A 861 2.94 12.08 -9.25
C ALA A 861 1.79 12.04 -8.24
N ASP A 862 1.53 10.87 -7.65
CA ASP A 862 0.48 10.68 -6.65
C ASP A 862 0.99 10.95 -5.23
N ASP A 863 2.32 11.10 -5.06
CA ASP A 863 2.91 11.46 -3.78
C ASP A 863 2.59 12.93 -3.43
N ASP A 864 2.08 13.17 -2.22
CA ASP A 864 1.86 14.53 -1.74
C ASP A 864 3.19 15.17 -1.39
N THR A 865 3.72 16.02 -2.27
CA THR A 865 4.98 16.73 -2.07
C THR A 865 4.79 18.20 -1.72
N THR A 866 3.62 18.59 -1.21
CA THR A 866 3.31 20.00 -0.93
C THR A 866 4.19 20.55 0.19
N PRO A 867 4.98 21.61 -0.06
CA PRO A 867 5.74 22.25 1.01
C PRO A 867 4.79 22.90 2.02
N PRO A 868 5.11 22.88 3.33
CA PRO A 868 4.36 23.66 4.31
C PRO A 868 4.35 25.15 3.93
N ALA A 869 3.22 25.84 4.13
CA ALA A 869 3.08 27.24 3.75
C ALA A 869 4.18 28.11 4.41
N GLU A 870 4.92 28.89 3.61
CA GLU A 870 5.93 29.82 4.12
C GLU A 870 5.27 30.83 5.06
N ASP A 871 5.51 30.68 6.36
CA ASP A 871 5.22 31.73 7.33
C ASP A 871 6.28 32.84 7.16
N SER A 872 5.82 33.99 6.64
CA SER A 872 6.62 35.21 6.49
C SER A 872 7.01 35.89 7.82
N SER A 873 6.69 35.30 8.97
CA SER A 873 7.29 35.65 10.25
C SER A 873 8.46 34.70 10.54
N GLY A 874 9.65 35.23 10.77
CA GLY A 874 10.88 34.45 11.01
C GLY A 874 10.86 33.64 12.31
N SER A 875 9.95 32.68 12.44
CA SER A 875 9.94 31.60 13.41
C SER A 875 9.73 30.30 12.66
N SER A 876 10.78 29.47 12.64
CA SER A 876 10.75 28.09 12.18
C SER A 876 9.63 27.33 12.89
N SER A 877 8.57 27.00 12.16
CA SER A 877 7.42 26.22 12.62
C SER A 877 7.61 24.71 12.42
N GLU A 878 8.85 24.21 12.49
CA GLU A 878 9.09 22.77 12.69
C GLU A 878 8.99 22.44 14.18
N THR A 879 7.77 22.34 14.69
CA THR A 879 7.51 21.52 15.88
C THR A 879 6.99 20.18 15.41
N SER A 880 7.93 19.24 15.29
CA SER A 880 7.65 17.83 15.50
C SER A 880 6.84 17.64 16.78
N ILE A 881 6.16 16.52 16.90
CA ILE A 881 5.65 15.99 18.17
C ILE A 881 6.87 15.81 19.10
N LEU A 882 7.30 16.91 19.72
CA LEU A 882 8.19 16.95 20.86
C LEU A 882 7.33 16.52 22.03
N ASP A 883 7.40 15.22 22.30
CA ASP A 883 6.81 14.58 23.45
C ASP A 883 7.15 15.38 24.72
N TRP A 884 6.13 15.90 25.41
CA TRP A 884 6.22 16.59 26.70
C TRP A 884 7.01 15.75 27.73
N GLN A 885 6.99 14.43 27.56
CA GLN A 885 7.82 13.48 28.29
C GLN A 885 9.33 13.79 28.21
N ARG A 886 9.85 14.25 27.05
CA ARG A 886 11.29 14.59 26.88
C ARG A 886 11.71 15.84 27.64
N VAL A 887 10.86 16.87 27.68
CA VAL A 887 11.11 18.10 28.45
C VAL A 887 11.09 17.79 29.95
N MET A 888 10.16 16.94 30.39
CA MET A 888 10.06 16.52 31.79
C MET A 888 11.20 15.58 32.20
N ASN A 889 11.63 14.65 31.33
CA ASN A 889 12.78 13.77 31.59
C ASN A 889 14.09 14.55 31.66
N TRP A 890 14.26 15.57 30.81
CA TRP A 890 15.39 16.50 30.91
C TRP A 890 15.34 17.29 32.23
N ALA A 891 14.18 17.86 32.59
CA ALA A 891 14.03 18.61 33.85
C ALA A 891 14.25 17.74 35.11
N GLU A 892 13.79 16.48 35.10
CA GLU A 892 14.06 15.50 36.17
C GLU A 892 15.56 15.16 36.27
N SER A 893 16.26 15.06 35.13
CA SER A 893 17.69 14.76 35.10
C SER A 893 18.55 15.91 35.63
N VAL A 894 18.09 17.15 35.50
CA VAL A 894 18.83 18.35 35.90
C VAL A 894 18.47 18.81 37.32
N PHE A 895 17.23 18.58 37.80
CA PHE A 895 16.79 19.03 39.14
C PHE A 895 15.98 17.97 39.94
N PRO A 896 16.61 16.89 40.42
CA PRO A 896 15.91 15.76 41.06
C PRO A 896 15.19 16.10 42.38
N ALA A 897 15.59 17.19 43.04
CA ALA A 897 15.08 17.58 44.36
C ALA A 897 13.74 18.36 44.31
N LEU A 898 13.28 18.77 43.14
CA LEU A 898 12.10 19.62 42.94
C LEU A 898 10.79 18.85 42.66
N PHE A 899 10.82 17.51 42.54
CA PHE A 899 9.66 16.69 42.20
C PHE A 899 9.36 15.59 43.25
N PRO A 900 8.62 15.90 44.34
CA PRO A 900 8.24 14.90 45.33
C PRO A 900 7.24 13.87 44.75
N PRO A 901 7.24 12.61 45.22
CA PRO A 901 6.47 11.51 44.62
C PRO A 901 4.95 11.71 44.54
N GLN A 902 4.39 12.62 45.32
CA GLN A 902 2.93 12.84 45.39
C GLN A 902 2.40 13.68 44.22
N ASP A 903 3.21 14.61 43.69
CA ASP A 903 2.83 15.43 42.52
C ASP A 903 3.00 14.66 41.20
N LYS A 904 3.81 13.58 41.21
CA LYS A 904 4.02 12.66 40.07
C LYS A 904 2.74 11.90 39.68
N GLN A 905 1.84 11.64 40.62
CA GLN A 905 0.58 10.94 40.34
C GLN A 905 -0.49 11.83 39.72
N ALA A 906 -0.45 13.15 39.92
CA ALA A 906 -1.42 14.06 39.32
C ALA A 906 -1.11 14.35 37.84
N MET A 907 0.17 14.33 37.45
CA MET A 907 0.62 14.66 36.09
C MET A 907 0.67 13.46 35.11
N GLN A 908 0.56 12.21 35.59
CA GLN A 908 0.56 11.02 34.73
C GLN A 908 -0.82 10.69 34.10
N ILE A 909 -1.89 11.42 34.43
CA ILE A 909 -3.27 10.97 34.15
C ILE A 909 -4.00 11.81 33.07
N ALA A 910 -3.39 12.80 32.41
CA ALA A 910 -4.11 13.58 31.38
C ALA A 910 -3.26 13.91 30.13
N PRO A 911 -3.77 13.62 28.91
CA PRO A 911 -3.17 14.11 27.67
C PRO A 911 -3.49 15.60 27.47
N TYR A 912 -2.49 16.40 27.07
CA TYR A 912 -2.66 17.81 26.71
C TYR A 912 -2.69 17.95 25.19
N GLU A 913 -3.62 18.76 24.66
CA GLU A 913 -3.91 18.79 23.22
C GLU A 913 -3.13 19.87 22.45
N VAL A 914 -2.72 20.97 23.11
CA VAL A 914 -1.96 22.06 22.47
C VAL A 914 -0.94 22.65 23.45
N VAL A 915 0.34 22.70 23.05
CA VAL A 915 1.43 23.31 23.82
C VAL A 915 2.15 24.35 22.97
N ARG A 916 2.37 25.55 23.51
CA ARG A 916 3.14 26.64 22.87
C ARG A 916 4.27 27.10 23.77
N TYR A 917 5.47 27.19 23.21
CA TYR A 917 6.63 27.83 23.84
C TYR A 917 6.82 29.24 23.27
N TYR A 918 6.98 30.24 24.14
CA TYR A 918 7.27 31.61 23.75
C TYR A 918 8.76 31.93 24.02
N PRO A 919 9.62 31.95 22.98
CA PRO A 919 11.07 32.10 23.17
C PRO A 919 11.47 33.46 23.73
N SER A 920 10.66 34.49 23.52
CA SER A 920 10.96 35.87 23.93
C SER A 920 10.95 36.08 25.45
N ASN A 921 10.33 35.18 26.21
CA ASN A 921 10.23 35.26 27.68
C ASN A 921 10.34 33.91 28.39
N GLY A 922 10.66 32.83 27.67
CA GLY A 922 10.85 31.48 28.22
C GLY A 922 9.57 30.82 28.73
N THR A 923 8.38 31.36 28.43
CA THR A 923 7.11 30.88 28.99
C THR A 923 6.54 29.73 28.16
N TYR A 924 6.08 28.69 28.85
CA TYR A 924 5.32 27.57 28.27
C TYR A 924 3.83 27.73 28.59
N THR A 925 2.96 27.45 27.65
CA THR A 925 1.49 27.39 27.88
C THR A 925 0.89 26.13 27.27
N GLY A 926 -0.03 25.48 27.99
CA GLY A 926 -0.72 24.27 27.55
C GLY A 926 -2.23 24.32 27.83
N TYR A 927 -3.04 23.71 26.97
CA TYR A 927 -4.50 23.57 27.15
C TYR A 927 -4.86 22.15 27.60
N ASN A 928 -5.72 22.05 28.62
CA ASN A 928 -6.27 20.78 29.09
C ASN A 928 -7.76 20.69 28.71
N SER A 929 -8.09 19.80 27.79
CA SER A 929 -9.47 19.59 27.34
C SER A 929 -10.35 18.91 28.39
N SER A 930 -9.76 18.19 29.35
CA SER A 930 -10.50 17.50 30.40
C SER A 930 -11.10 18.43 31.47
N ASP A 931 -10.51 19.62 31.67
CA ASP A 931 -11.00 20.64 32.60
C ASP A 931 -11.31 22.00 31.94
N ASN A 932 -11.07 22.13 30.64
CA ASN A 932 -11.33 23.32 29.81
C ASN A 932 -10.55 24.58 30.21
N HIS A 933 -9.34 24.44 30.79
CA HIS A 933 -8.49 25.56 31.21
C HIS A 933 -7.13 25.60 30.50
N PHE A 934 -6.52 26.79 30.45
CA PHE A 934 -5.13 26.99 30.03
C PHE A 934 -4.21 27.08 31.24
N TYR A 935 -3.00 26.53 31.10
CA TYR A 935 -1.95 26.56 32.11
C TYR A 935 -0.71 27.21 31.55
N GLY A 936 0.04 27.96 32.36
CA GLY A 936 1.34 28.46 31.94
C GLY A 936 2.41 28.45 33.02
N TYR A 937 3.65 28.38 32.55
CA TYR A 937 4.86 28.30 33.37
C TYR A 937 5.92 29.26 32.81
N ASN A 938 6.40 30.19 33.64
CA ASN A 938 7.44 31.14 33.28
C ASN A 938 8.66 30.99 34.22
N PRO A 939 9.81 30.50 33.72
CA PRO A 939 11.01 30.27 34.52
C PRO A 939 11.77 31.55 34.91
N ALA A 940 11.43 32.71 34.34
CA ALA A 940 12.09 33.99 34.63
C ALA A 940 11.49 34.74 35.83
N LEU A 941 10.32 34.34 36.32
CA LEU A 941 9.75 34.86 37.56
C LEU A 941 10.38 34.11 38.72
N TRP A 942 11.08 34.83 39.61
CA TRP A 942 11.70 34.26 40.82
C TRP A 942 10.62 33.92 41.88
N GLY A 943 9.65 33.08 41.49
CA GLY A 943 8.50 32.65 42.28
C GLY A 943 7.81 31.46 41.58
N GLU A 944 7.83 30.33 42.27
CA GLU A 944 7.47 28.98 41.85
C GLU A 944 5.94 28.75 41.81
N GLU A 945 5.23 29.16 40.74
CA GLU A 945 3.80 28.82 40.61
C GLU A 945 3.38 28.55 39.16
N ILE A 946 2.69 27.42 38.94
CA ILE A 946 1.92 27.16 37.72
C ILE A 946 0.67 28.02 37.79
N ILE A 947 0.47 28.89 36.80
CA ILE A 947 -0.67 29.81 36.77
C ILE A 947 -1.77 29.19 35.91
N GLN A 948 -2.94 28.96 36.52
CA GLN A 948 -4.16 28.59 35.80
C GLN A 948 -4.79 29.86 35.22
N PHE A 949 -4.96 29.90 33.92
CA PHE A 949 -5.73 30.92 33.20
C PHE A 949 -7.18 30.44 33.08
N GLY A 950 -8.12 31.38 32.96
CA GLY A 950 -9.57 31.10 32.93
C GLY A 950 -10.01 30.15 31.81
N PRO A 951 -11.29 29.74 31.81
CA PRO A 951 -11.80 28.79 30.82
C PRO A 951 -11.73 29.35 29.39
N LEU A 952 -11.64 28.47 28.38
CA LEU A 952 -11.54 28.79 26.95
C LEU A 952 -12.54 29.86 26.48
N GLU A 953 -13.74 29.87 27.08
CA GLU A 953 -14.84 30.80 26.82
C GLU A 953 -14.52 32.27 27.08
N GLU A 954 -13.56 32.59 27.95
CA GLU A 954 -13.12 33.97 28.20
C GLU A 954 -12.17 34.51 27.12
N TYR A 955 -11.55 33.64 26.30
CA TYR A 955 -10.52 34.02 25.33
C TYR A 955 -10.99 33.92 23.86
N LEU A 956 -12.12 33.25 23.60
CA LEU A 956 -12.78 33.21 22.28
C LEU A 956 -13.04 34.59 21.63
N PRO A 957 -13.40 35.66 22.36
CA PRO A 957 -13.63 36.97 21.74
C PRO A 957 -12.37 37.67 21.21
N LEU A 958 -11.17 37.24 21.62
CA LEU A 958 -9.89 37.77 21.16
C LEU A 958 -9.39 37.02 19.91
N ALA A 959 -9.68 35.71 19.79
CA ALA A 959 -9.33 34.90 18.64
C ALA A 959 -10.06 35.33 17.35
N GLU A 960 -11.35 35.71 17.46
CA GLU A 960 -12.13 36.26 16.33
C GLU A 960 -11.62 37.62 15.82
N GLN A 961 -10.88 38.37 16.63
CA GLN A 961 -10.33 39.68 16.24
C GLN A 961 -9.01 39.56 15.47
N ASP A 962 -8.24 38.50 15.71
CA ASP A 962 -6.94 38.23 15.09
C ASP A 962 -7.00 37.15 13.98
N GLY A 963 -8.20 36.65 13.66
CA GLY A 963 -8.45 35.77 12.51
C GLY A 963 -8.11 34.29 12.72
N PHE A 964 -8.20 33.80 13.96
CA PHE A 964 -8.06 32.38 14.31
C PHE A 964 -9.39 31.64 14.37
#